data_AF-A0A1U7LMX2-F1
#
_entry.id   AF-A0A1U7LMX2-F1
#
_cell.length_a   1.000
_cell.length_b   1.000
_cell.length_c   1.000
_cell.angle_alpha   90.00
_cell.angle_beta   90.00
_cell.angle_gamma   90.00
#
_symmetry.space_group_name_H-M   'P 1'
#
loop_
_entity.id
_entity.type
_entity.pdbx_description
1 polymer ?
#
loop_
_entity_poly.entity_id
_entity_poly.type
_entity_poly.pdbx_seq_one_letter_code
_entity_poly.pdbx_strand_id
1 'polypeptide(L)'
;MLILAETAAGYAVFKAKDKILKKQNELVSELSTAQGAANILKLKKFVKFENTIDALDNVTALIEGKVSGKLANMLGDLKGEKKTSLVVSDPKLGNAINKLPGLGFSIISDSTTQDLYRGIRQHLCSLIDGLTPTDISTMSLGLSHSLSRHKLKFSVDKVDTMIVQAIALLDDLDKELNIYAMRVKEWYGWHFPEMAKIISDNLAYARVIRVMGFRTNAASCDLSTVLPEELERVIKATAQVSMGTEITGDDLLNINLLVDQVLSLSEYRTQLSEYLVNRMTAIAPNLTVLVGELVGARLIAHAGSLMNLAKQPASTIQILGAEKALFRALKTKHDTPKYGLIYHASLIGQASTKNKGKIARILATKASLSLRVDALSEDKDLGASTGIENRAKVEARLRQLEGGRDVIPSISNGGKKQAKFEIREVKGYNEDGDSIMVDKKRSGKDLTNHEPNGILETRKKEKKRKIEKQAGEEKKKEKNTSAENTTTQPKPHQNANMLQPSFAHQLPTAEQNLGFYGKMIDSIGTCIVSEGQIGLVLKFGKYERAVDPGLCKVNPLSERLQSVDIKIQIVEVPQQTCMTKDNVNVLINSVIYYHITSPYKATFGITSVRQALIERTQTTLRHVLGARVLQDVIERREEIAQSIQEIIKDVAENWGVKVESILIKDIGFSLELQDSLSMAAQAKRIGESKIISAKAEVESAKLMRQAADILASKPAMQIRYLEAMQAMAKSSGSKVIFMPSVGHPQDAADGSSANLNPPRSKYDFSNDFDQTIMSATLAENIHS
;
A
#
# COMPACT_ATOMS: atom_id res chain seq x y z
N MET A 1 -44.22 -32.03 26.75
CA MET A 1 -44.24 -31.29 25.45
C MET A 1 -42.84 -31.29 24.81
N LEU A 2 -42.73 -31.30 23.47
CA LEU A 2 -41.45 -31.17 22.74
C LEU A 2 -41.33 -29.76 22.16
N ILE A 3 -40.15 -29.15 22.23
CA ILE A 3 -39.88 -27.81 21.72
C ILE A 3 -38.73 -27.91 20.72
N LEU A 4 -38.94 -27.41 19.50
CA LEU A 4 -37.91 -27.35 18.46
C LEU A 4 -37.21 -25.99 18.51
N ALA A 5 -35.95 -25.95 18.94
CA ALA A 5 -35.12 -24.76 18.92
C ALA A 5 -34.10 -24.80 17.78
N GLU A 6 -34.06 -23.71 17.03
CA GLU A 6 -33.14 -23.49 15.93
C GLU A 6 -31.98 -22.61 16.41
N THR A 7 -30.76 -23.04 16.12
CA THR A 7 -29.54 -22.36 16.54
C THR A 7 -28.55 -22.33 15.38
N ALA A 8 -27.59 -21.40 15.41
CA ALA A 8 -26.51 -21.35 14.41
C ALA A 8 -25.64 -22.62 14.42
N ALA A 9 -25.62 -23.38 15.52
CA ALA A 9 -24.86 -24.61 15.67
C ALA A 9 -25.62 -25.87 15.22
N GLY A 10 -26.96 -25.82 15.15
CA GLY A 10 -27.77 -27.01 14.88
C GLY A 10 -29.23 -26.91 15.35
N TYR A 11 -29.94 -28.03 15.24
CA TYR A 11 -31.30 -28.21 15.75
C TYR A 11 -31.28 -28.88 17.13
N ALA A 12 -31.97 -28.27 18.09
CA ALA A 12 -32.13 -28.82 19.43
C ALA A 12 -33.61 -29.13 19.70
N VAL A 13 -33.90 -30.30 20.27
CA VAL A 13 -35.24 -30.64 20.77
C VAL A 13 -35.18 -30.76 22.28
N PHE A 14 -35.96 -29.92 22.96
CA PHE A 14 -36.11 -29.91 24.41
C PHE A 14 -37.41 -30.59 24.81
N LYS A 15 -37.38 -31.39 25.88
CA LYS A 15 -38.55 -31.94 26.55
C LYS A 15 -38.88 -31.09 27.77
N ALA A 16 -40.04 -30.46 27.75
CA ALA A 16 -40.57 -29.72 28.90
C ALA A 16 -41.42 -30.63 29.80
N LYS A 17 -41.35 -30.42 31.11
CA LYS A 17 -42.30 -31.01 32.08
C LYS A 17 -43.73 -30.56 31.75
N ASP A 18 -44.71 -31.46 31.84
CA ASP A 18 -46.06 -31.21 31.32
C ASP A 18 -46.86 -30.17 32.15
N LYS A 19 -47.66 -29.35 31.45
CA LYS A 19 -48.64 -28.34 31.94
C LYS A 19 -48.15 -26.91 32.28
N ILE A 20 -47.06 -26.40 31.68
CA ILE A 20 -46.51 -25.09 32.06
C ILE A 20 -47.12 -23.90 31.28
N LEU A 21 -47.73 -24.10 30.11
CA LEU A 21 -48.31 -23.00 29.29
C LEU A 21 -49.51 -22.25 29.91
N LYS A 22 -50.07 -22.69 31.05
CA LYS A 22 -51.27 -22.10 31.67
C LYS A 22 -50.99 -20.97 32.68
N LYS A 23 -49.73 -20.72 33.05
CA LYS A 23 -49.35 -19.65 34.00
C LYS A 23 -48.14 -18.86 33.49
N GLN A 24 -48.39 -17.77 32.75
CA GLN A 24 -47.33 -16.96 32.12
C GLN A 24 -46.42 -16.24 33.13
N ASN A 25 -46.95 -15.74 34.25
CA ASN A 25 -46.17 -14.95 35.20
C ASN A 25 -45.15 -15.77 36.02
N GLU A 26 -45.45 -17.05 36.31
CA GLU A 26 -44.52 -17.98 36.99
C GLU A 26 -43.41 -18.46 36.04
N LEU A 27 -43.70 -18.57 34.74
CA LEU A 27 -42.76 -19.07 33.73
C LEU A 27 -41.59 -18.08 33.51
N VAL A 28 -41.87 -16.78 33.52
CA VAL A 28 -40.86 -15.73 33.30
C VAL A 28 -39.91 -15.60 34.49
N SER A 29 -40.42 -15.70 35.72
CA SER A 29 -39.58 -15.63 36.93
C SER A 29 -38.67 -16.85 37.04
N GLU A 30 -39.17 -18.05 36.72
CA GLU A 30 -38.39 -19.29 36.79
C GLU A 30 -37.34 -19.41 35.67
N LEU A 31 -37.64 -18.93 34.46
CA LEU A 31 -36.68 -18.92 33.33
C LEU A 31 -35.60 -17.83 33.44
N SER A 32 -35.72 -16.89 34.38
CA SER A 32 -34.70 -15.86 34.60
C SER A 32 -33.37 -16.43 35.12
N THR A 33 -33.41 -17.57 35.81
CA THR A 33 -32.24 -18.25 36.38
C THR A 33 -31.83 -19.48 35.57
N ALA A 34 -30.52 -19.67 35.38
CA ALA A 34 -29.97 -20.79 34.61
C ALA A 34 -30.33 -22.17 35.21
N GLN A 35 -30.36 -22.26 36.55
CA GLN A 35 -30.74 -23.47 37.28
C GLN A 35 -32.24 -23.78 37.14
N GLY A 36 -33.10 -22.76 37.14
CA GLY A 36 -34.53 -22.91 36.89
C GLY A 36 -34.81 -23.43 35.47
N ALA A 37 -34.13 -22.86 34.47
CA ALA A 37 -34.24 -23.29 33.08
C ALA A 37 -33.83 -24.77 32.87
N ALA A 38 -32.71 -25.21 33.43
CA ALA A 38 -32.24 -26.60 33.31
C ALA A 38 -33.18 -27.62 34.00
N ASN A 39 -33.86 -27.22 35.07
CA ASN A 39 -34.82 -28.06 35.78
C ASN A 39 -36.15 -28.26 35.01
N ILE A 40 -36.51 -27.30 34.16
CA ILE A 40 -37.75 -27.29 33.38
C ILE A 40 -37.53 -27.92 32.00
N LEU A 41 -36.41 -27.59 31.37
CA LEU A 41 -36.07 -27.95 29.99
C LEU A 41 -34.93 -28.95 30.00
N LYS A 42 -35.23 -30.21 29.66
CA LYS A 42 -34.21 -31.23 29.46
C LYS A 42 -33.95 -31.42 27.97
N LEU A 43 -32.68 -31.37 27.55
CA LEU A 43 -32.28 -31.68 26.19
C LEU A 43 -32.60 -33.15 25.87
N LYS A 44 -33.36 -33.40 24.79
CA LYS A 44 -33.69 -34.76 24.33
C LYS A 44 -32.76 -35.21 23.21
N LYS A 45 -32.55 -34.33 22.22
CA LYS A 45 -31.66 -34.59 21.09
C LYS A 45 -31.12 -33.28 20.53
N PHE A 46 -29.83 -33.27 20.23
CA PHE A 46 -29.16 -32.19 19.54
C PHE A 46 -28.53 -32.73 18.26
N VAL A 47 -28.82 -32.11 17.12
CA VAL A 47 -28.22 -32.42 15.83
C VAL A 47 -27.38 -31.22 15.42
N LYS A 48 -26.07 -31.39 15.49
CA LYS A 48 -25.09 -30.36 15.13
C LYS A 48 -24.95 -30.28 13.60
N PHE A 49 -24.72 -29.08 13.08
CA PHE A 49 -24.27 -28.89 11.70
C PHE A 49 -22.78 -29.17 11.59
N GLU A 50 -22.38 -29.96 10.59
CA GLU A 50 -20.98 -30.36 10.41
C GLU A 50 -20.20 -29.32 9.62
N ASN A 51 -20.84 -28.72 8.60
CA ASN A 51 -20.24 -27.77 7.68
C ASN A 51 -21.05 -26.47 7.59
N THR A 52 -20.40 -25.36 7.26
CA THR A 52 -21.05 -24.05 7.04
C THR A 52 -21.97 -24.04 5.82
N ILE A 53 -21.66 -24.82 4.78
CA ILE A 53 -22.49 -24.98 3.57
C ILE A 53 -23.80 -25.70 3.93
N ASP A 54 -23.70 -26.82 4.66
CA ASP A 54 -24.86 -27.55 5.15
C ASP A 54 -25.70 -26.67 6.10
N ALA A 55 -25.07 -25.90 6.99
CA ALA A 55 -25.79 -24.92 7.82
C ALA A 55 -26.52 -23.85 6.98
N LEU A 56 -25.91 -23.40 5.87
CA LEU A 56 -26.51 -22.44 4.94
C LEU A 56 -27.72 -23.04 4.22
N ASP A 57 -27.62 -24.27 3.71
CA ASP A 57 -28.71 -24.96 3.01
C ASP A 57 -29.91 -25.22 3.95
N ASN A 58 -29.62 -25.56 5.21
CA ASN A 58 -30.66 -25.71 6.23
C ASN A 58 -31.32 -24.36 6.56
N VAL A 59 -30.56 -23.26 6.66
CA VAL A 59 -31.10 -21.92 6.94
C VAL A 59 -31.86 -21.33 5.74
N THR A 60 -31.43 -21.57 4.50
CA THR A 60 -32.20 -21.16 3.31
C THR A 60 -33.52 -21.93 3.24
N ALA A 61 -33.52 -23.23 3.53
CA ALA A 61 -34.75 -24.02 3.64
C ALA A 61 -35.69 -23.48 4.73
N LEU A 62 -35.17 -23.11 5.90
CA LEU A 62 -35.95 -22.47 6.98
C LEU A 62 -36.57 -21.13 6.54
N ILE A 63 -35.80 -20.28 5.85
CA ILE A 63 -36.30 -18.99 5.32
C ILE A 63 -37.43 -19.19 4.30
N GLU A 64 -37.30 -20.22 3.45
CA GLU A 64 -38.34 -20.61 2.49
C GLU A 64 -39.54 -21.33 3.15
N GLY A 65 -39.45 -21.65 4.44
CA GLY A 65 -40.47 -22.41 5.17
C GLY A 65 -40.56 -23.87 4.70
N LYS A 66 -39.48 -24.42 4.14
CA LYS A 66 -39.36 -25.83 3.75
C LYS A 66 -38.65 -26.62 4.86
N VAL A 67 -39.00 -27.90 4.98
CA VAL A 67 -38.34 -28.80 5.93
C VAL A 67 -37.06 -29.35 5.28
N SER A 68 -35.92 -29.17 5.95
CA SER A 68 -34.65 -29.72 5.51
C SER A 68 -34.54 -31.23 5.78
N GLY A 69 -33.68 -31.93 5.04
CA GLY A 69 -33.46 -33.37 5.21
C GLY A 69 -32.96 -33.74 6.62
N LYS A 70 -32.12 -32.90 7.23
CA LYS A 70 -31.64 -33.09 8.62
C LYS A 70 -32.77 -32.94 9.64
N LEU A 71 -33.67 -31.98 9.45
CA LEU A 71 -34.84 -31.78 10.31
C LEU A 71 -35.84 -32.93 10.16
N ALA A 72 -36.04 -33.44 8.94
CA ALA A 72 -36.89 -34.60 8.68
C ALA A 72 -36.36 -35.87 9.38
N ASN A 73 -35.05 -36.14 9.29
CA ASN A 73 -34.42 -37.28 9.98
C ASN A 73 -34.53 -37.15 11.51
N MET A 74 -34.30 -35.94 12.04
CA MET A 74 -34.44 -35.67 13.47
C MET A 74 -35.87 -35.92 13.97
N LEU A 75 -36.88 -35.49 13.22
CA LEU A 75 -38.29 -35.72 13.55
C LEU A 75 -38.69 -37.20 13.36
N GLY A 76 -38.07 -37.90 12.41
CA GLY A 76 -38.27 -39.33 12.18
C GLY A 76 -37.91 -40.21 13.38
N ASP A 77 -36.81 -39.88 14.06
CA ASP A 77 -36.35 -40.60 15.25
C ASP A 77 -37.25 -40.37 16.49
N LEU A 78 -38.11 -39.34 16.45
CA LEU A 78 -39.00 -38.96 17.56
C LEU A 78 -40.39 -39.62 17.49
N LYS A 79 -40.64 -40.50 16.51
CA LYS A 79 -41.94 -41.16 16.22
C LYS A 79 -42.51 -42.05 17.34
N GLY A 80 -41.74 -42.37 18.40
CA GLY A 80 -42.16 -43.27 19.48
C GLY A 80 -43.21 -42.70 20.47
N GLU A 81 -43.41 -41.39 20.54
CA GLU A 81 -44.32 -40.74 21.52
C GLU A 81 -45.61 -40.24 20.83
N LYS A 82 -46.59 -41.12 20.59
CA LYS A 82 -47.82 -40.84 19.79
C LYS A 82 -48.81 -39.80 20.36
N LYS A 83 -48.49 -39.07 21.44
CA LYS A 83 -49.38 -38.07 22.07
C LYS A 83 -48.68 -36.79 22.55
N THR A 84 -47.47 -36.50 22.07
CA THR A 84 -46.74 -35.29 22.48
C THR A 84 -47.00 -34.12 21.53
N SER A 85 -47.34 -32.95 22.06
CA SER A 85 -47.40 -31.72 21.28
C SER A 85 -45.99 -31.19 20.96
N LEU A 86 -45.82 -30.70 19.72
CA LEU A 86 -44.59 -30.06 19.23
C LEU A 86 -44.78 -28.55 19.18
N VAL A 87 -43.93 -27.82 19.87
CA VAL A 87 -43.92 -26.36 19.87
C VAL A 87 -42.92 -25.87 18.82
N VAL A 88 -43.36 -25.00 17.91
CA VAL A 88 -42.55 -24.40 16.84
C VAL A 88 -42.76 -22.88 16.87
N SER A 89 -41.67 -22.10 16.80
CA SER A 89 -41.73 -20.63 16.83
C SER A 89 -42.41 -20.05 15.59
N ASP A 90 -42.09 -20.58 14.41
CA ASP A 90 -42.57 -20.03 13.14
C ASP A 90 -43.81 -20.78 12.61
N PRO A 91 -44.92 -20.07 12.33
CA PRO A 91 -46.15 -20.71 11.87
C PRO A 91 -46.01 -21.30 10.45
N LYS A 92 -45.16 -20.70 9.61
CA LYS A 92 -44.89 -21.20 8.25
C LYS A 92 -44.19 -22.57 8.29
N LEU A 93 -43.18 -22.70 9.14
CA LEU A 93 -42.48 -23.96 9.36
C LEU A 93 -43.40 -25.01 10.01
N GLY A 94 -44.21 -24.60 11.00
CA GLY A 94 -45.22 -25.46 11.60
C GLY A 94 -46.20 -26.05 10.57
N ASN A 95 -46.69 -25.21 9.65
CA ASN A 95 -47.56 -25.66 8.55
C ASN A 95 -46.83 -26.59 7.57
N ALA A 96 -45.54 -26.38 7.32
CA ALA A 96 -44.73 -27.25 6.47
C ALA A 96 -44.47 -28.62 7.10
N ILE A 97 -44.21 -28.65 8.42
CA ILE A 97 -44.05 -29.91 9.18
C ILE A 97 -45.37 -30.69 9.21
N ASN A 98 -46.53 -30.00 9.33
CA ASN A 98 -47.84 -30.65 9.33
C ASN A 98 -48.16 -31.36 8.00
N LYS A 99 -47.59 -30.87 6.89
CA LYS A 99 -47.78 -31.45 5.55
C LYS A 99 -46.94 -32.70 5.30
N LEU A 100 -45.98 -33.03 6.18
CA LEU A 100 -45.12 -34.20 6.00
C LEU A 100 -45.85 -35.50 6.40
N PRO A 101 -45.90 -36.51 5.51
CA PRO A 101 -46.55 -37.78 5.82
C PRO A 101 -45.75 -38.56 6.87
N GLY A 102 -46.43 -39.03 7.93
CA GLY A 102 -45.86 -39.93 8.93
C GLY A 102 -45.49 -39.32 10.29
N LEU A 103 -45.86 -38.06 10.56
CA LEU A 103 -45.64 -37.37 11.84
C LEU A 103 -47.00 -37.02 12.49
N GLY A 104 -47.40 -37.76 13.53
CA GLY A 104 -48.69 -37.56 14.24
C GLY A 104 -48.61 -36.58 15.42
N PHE A 105 -47.87 -35.47 15.27
CA PHE A 105 -47.70 -34.47 16.35
C PHE A 105 -48.77 -33.38 16.28
N SER A 106 -49.31 -32.96 17.43
CA SER A 106 -50.11 -31.72 17.51
C SER A 106 -49.16 -30.53 17.58
N ILE A 107 -49.13 -29.71 16.52
CA ILE A 107 -48.23 -28.55 16.43
C ILE A 107 -48.90 -27.35 17.10
N ILE A 108 -48.16 -26.68 17.99
CA ILE A 108 -48.56 -25.45 18.67
C ILE A 108 -47.59 -24.36 18.24
N SER A 109 -48.12 -23.32 17.60
CA SER A 109 -47.37 -22.14 17.13
C SER A 109 -48.09 -20.87 17.56
N ASP A 110 -48.27 -20.71 18.88
CA ASP A 110 -48.94 -19.55 19.50
C ASP A 110 -47.92 -18.53 20.03
N SER A 111 -48.33 -17.27 20.18
CA SER A 111 -47.51 -16.19 20.77
C SER A 111 -47.07 -16.48 22.21
N THR A 112 -47.81 -17.32 22.93
CA THR A 112 -47.51 -17.78 24.29
C THR A 112 -46.21 -18.59 24.39
N THR A 113 -45.67 -19.03 23.25
CA THR A 113 -44.43 -19.82 23.18
C THR A 113 -43.17 -18.95 23.06
N GLN A 114 -43.30 -17.64 22.79
CA GLN A 114 -42.15 -16.74 22.58
C GLN A 114 -41.30 -16.57 23.85
N ASP A 115 -41.92 -16.49 25.03
CA ASP A 115 -41.19 -16.37 26.30
C ASP A 115 -40.35 -17.63 26.61
N LEU A 116 -40.84 -18.79 26.19
CA LEU A 116 -40.12 -20.06 26.27
C LEU A 116 -38.87 -20.05 25.38
N TYR A 117 -39.00 -19.57 24.13
CA TYR A 117 -37.86 -19.40 23.23
C TYR A 117 -36.87 -18.35 23.72
N ARG A 118 -37.34 -17.28 24.37
CA ARG A 118 -36.49 -16.27 24.99
C ARG A 118 -35.65 -16.87 26.12
N GLY A 119 -36.26 -17.67 27.01
CA GLY A 119 -35.55 -18.38 28.07
C GLY A 119 -34.53 -19.40 27.54
N ILE A 120 -34.90 -20.17 26.50
CA ILE A 120 -33.98 -21.11 25.83
C ILE A 120 -32.78 -20.39 25.22
N ARG A 121 -32.98 -19.23 24.57
CA ARG A 121 -31.88 -18.46 23.96
C ARG A 121 -30.98 -17.81 24.99
N GLN A 122 -31.53 -17.31 26.10
CA GLN A 122 -30.76 -16.69 27.18
C GLN A 122 -29.83 -17.69 27.87
N HIS A 123 -30.28 -18.93 28.05
CA HIS A 123 -29.56 -19.99 28.77
C HIS A 123 -29.10 -21.14 27.86
N LEU A 124 -28.89 -20.87 26.57
CA LEU A 124 -28.57 -21.90 25.58
C LEU A 124 -27.27 -22.65 25.91
N CYS A 125 -26.24 -21.92 26.38
CA CYS A 125 -24.94 -22.49 26.73
C CYS A 125 -25.00 -23.41 27.97
N SER A 126 -25.98 -23.22 28.86
CA SER A 126 -26.16 -24.10 30.02
C SER A 126 -27.12 -25.26 29.75
N LEU A 127 -27.89 -25.20 28.66
CA LEU A 127 -28.84 -26.24 28.25
C LEU A 127 -28.23 -27.28 27.29
N ILE A 128 -27.12 -26.94 26.62
CA ILE A 128 -26.42 -27.82 25.69
C ILE A 128 -24.97 -27.97 26.18
N ASP A 129 -24.66 -29.17 26.66
CA ASP A 129 -23.32 -29.49 27.14
C ASP A 129 -22.30 -29.45 25.99
N GLY A 130 -21.16 -28.80 26.21
CA GLY A 130 -20.04 -28.76 25.26
C GLY A 130 -20.07 -27.62 24.22
N LEU A 131 -21.00 -26.67 24.33
CA LEU A 131 -20.96 -25.42 23.55
C LEU A 131 -20.53 -24.25 24.42
N THR A 132 -19.42 -23.60 24.06
CA THR A 132 -19.00 -22.35 24.70
C THR A 132 -19.72 -21.15 24.06
N PRO A 133 -19.91 -20.02 24.78
CA PRO A 133 -20.52 -18.82 24.20
C PRO A 133 -19.70 -18.24 23.03
N THR A 134 -18.39 -18.47 23.03
CA THR A 134 -17.48 -18.09 21.96
C THR A 134 -17.71 -18.91 20.69
N ASP A 135 -17.97 -20.21 20.81
CA ASP A 135 -18.23 -21.09 19.67
C ASP A 135 -19.55 -20.72 18.98
N ILE A 136 -20.60 -20.41 19.75
CA ILE A 136 -21.89 -19.98 19.19
C ILE A 136 -21.74 -18.65 18.43
N SER A 137 -20.97 -17.72 18.98
CA SER A 137 -20.73 -16.41 18.35
C SER A 137 -19.97 -16.55 17.03
N THR A 138 -18.94 -17.42 16.98
CA THR A 138 -18.17 -17.67 15.76
C THR A 138 -18.98 -18.40 14.69
N MET A 139 -19.77 -19.41 15.07
CA MET A 139 -20.68 -20.10 14.16
C MET A 139 -21.76 -19.16 13.61
N SER A 140 -22.35 -18.30 14.47
CA SER A 140 -23.32 -17.29 14.05
C SER A 140 -22.72 -16.27 13.08
N LEU A 141 -21.47 -15.85 13.30
CA LEU A 141 -20.77 -14.95 12.40
C LEU A 141 -20.46 -15.61 11.05
N GLY A 142 -19.99 -16.87 11.06
CA GLY A 142 -19.72 -17.62 9.84
C GLY A 142 -20.98 -17.85 9.00
N LEU A 143 -22.08 -18.18 9.66
CA LEU A 143 -23.38 -18.37 9.00
C LEU A 143 -23.95 -17.04 8.48
N SER A 144 -23.85 -15.94 9.23
CA SER A 144 -24.34 -14.63 8.79
C SER A 144 -23.58 -14.11 7.56
N HIS A 145 -22.25 -14.28 7.53
CA HIS A 145 -21.45 -13.96 6.36
C HIS A 145 -21.85 -14.80 5.15
N SER A 146 -22.05 -16.11 5.34
CA SER A 146 -22.40 -17.03 4.25
C SER A 146 -23.80 -16.74 3.71
N LEU A 147 -24.77 -16.52 4.59
CA LEU A 147 -26.14 -16.15 4.20
C LEU A 147 -26.18 -14.79 3.49
N SER A 148 -25.41 -13.80 3.97
CA SER A 148 -25.30 -12.50 3.32
C SER A 148 -24.71 -12.62 1.91
N ARG A 149 -23.67 -13.45 1.74
CA ARG A 149 -23.10 -13.73 0.40
C ARG A 149 -24.13 -14.41 -0.51
N HIS A 150 -24.87 -15.39 0.00
CA HIS A 150 -25.90 -16.09 -0.75
C HIS A 150 -27.06 -15.17 -1.16
N LYS A 151 -27.51 -14.26 -0.27
CA LYS A 151 -28.54 -13.26 -0.59
C LYS A 151 -28.05 -12.20 -1.58
N LEU A 152 -26.83 -11.72 -1.40
CA LEU A 152 -26.23 -10.75 -2.31
C LEU A 152 -25.93 -11.37 -3.69
N LYS A 153 -25.84 -12.70 -3.79
CA LYS A 153 -25.56 -13.55 -4.97
C LYS A 153 -24.27 -13.23 -5.74
N PHE A 154 -23.77 -12.00 -5.66
CA PHE A 154 -22.61 -11.49 -6.39
C PHE A 154 -22.20 -10.14 -5.79
N SER A 155 -20.99 -10.01 -5.24
CA SER A 155 -20.40 -8.68 -5.04
C SER A 155 -19.68 -8.28 -6.32
N VAL A 156 -20.29 -7.40 -7.12
CA VAL A 156 -19.75 -6.95 -8.42
C VAL A 156 -18.36 -6.31 -8.24
N ASP A 157 -18.18 -5.55 -7.16
CA ASP A 157 -16.95 -4.78 -6.90
C ASP A 157 -15.67 -5.64 -6.80
N LYS A 158 -15.75 -6.89 -6.34
CA LYS A 158 -14.58 -7.77 -6.21
C LYS A 158 -14.16 -8.42 -7.52
N VAL A 159 -15.04 -8.44 -8.51
CA VAL A 159 -14.75 -9.04 -9.81
C VAL A 159 -14.04 -8.02 -10.69
N ASP A 160 -14.41 -6.75 -10.60
CA ASP A 160 -13.79 -5.66 -11.36
C ASP A 160 -12.32 -5.41 -10.97
N THR A 161 -11.97 -5.62 -9.70
CA THR A 161 -10.57 -5.50 -9.25
C THR A 161 -9.66 -6.48 -9.98
N MET A 162 -10.16 -7.66 -10.36
CA MET A 162 -9.38 -8.62 -11.15
C MET A 162 -9.04 -8.09 -12.54
N ILE A 163 -9.94 -7.32 -13.19
CA ILE A 163 -9.64 -6.64 -14.47
C ILE A 163 -8.51 -5.63 -14.27
N VAL A 164 -8.61 -4.81 -13.21
CA VAL A 164 -7.60 -3.78 -12.90
C VAL A 164 -6.22 -4.40 -12.68
N GLN A 165 -6.14 -5.52 -11.96
CA GLN A 165 -4.89 -6.24 -11.75
C GLN A 165 -4.39 -6.90 -13.04
N ALA A 166 -5.27 -7.52 -13.82
CA ALA A 166 -4.89 -8.20 -15.06
C ALA A 166 -4.32 -7.23 -16.12
N ILE A 167 -4.91 -6.04 -16.29
CA ILE A 167 -4.39 -5.05 -17.23
C ILE A 167 -3.08 -4.41 -16.76
N ALA A 168 -2.94 -4.14 -15.45
CA ALA A 168 -1.67 -3.68 -14.89
C ALA A 168 -0.55 -4.70 -15.12
N LEU A 169 -0.85 -5.98 -14.87
CA LEU A 169 0.08 -7.07 -15.13
C LEU A 169 0.42 -7.20 -16.62
N LEU A 170 -0.56 -7.01 -17.51
CA LEU A 170 -0.34 -7.06 -18.96
C LEU A 170 0.60 -5.93 -19.43
N ASP A 171 0.39 -4.71 -18.94
CA ASP A 171 1.27 -3.56 -19.26
C ASP A 171 2.70 -3.76 -18.68
N ASP A 172 2.82 -4.36 -17.49
CA ASP A 172 4.13 -4.72 -16.90
C ASP A 172 4.82 -5.83 -17.71
N LEU A 173 4.10 -6.89 -18.11
CA LEU A 173 4.63 -7.96 -18.93
C LEU A 173 5.12 -7.45 -20.29
N ASP A 174 4.37 -6.57 -20.97
CA ASP A 174 4.79 -6.03 -22.27
C ASP A 174 6.11 -5.25 -22.15
N LYS A 175 6.31 -4.53 -21.04
CA LYS A 175 7.55 -3.80 -20.76
C LYS A 175 8.72 -4.73 -20.45
N GLU A 176 8.53 -5.70 -19.56
CA GLU A 176 9.58 -6.65 -19.18
C GLU A 176 9.94 -7.58 -20.34
N LEU A 177 8.96 -8.05 -21.12
CA LEU A 177 9.18 -8.83 -22.34
C LEU A 177 10.08 -8.08 -23.31
N ASN A 178 9.84 -6.78 -23.52
CA ASN A 178 10.70 -5.97 -24.38
C ASN A 178 12.12 -5.81 -23.82
N ILE A 179 12.27 -5.64 -22.50
CA ILE A 179 13.58 -5.56 -21.85
C ILE A 179 14.35 -6.88 -21.99
N TYR A 180 13.70 -8.01 -21.74
CA TYR A 180 14.31 -9.34 -21.89
C TYR A 180 14.62 -9.66 -23.35
N ALA A 181 13.74 -9.32 -24.28
CA ALA A 181 14.00 -9.49 -25.71
C ALA A 181 15.22 -8.68 -26.18
N MET A 182 15.33 -7.42 -25.78
CA MET A 182 16.52 -6.60 -26.08
C MET A 182 17.77 -7.19 -25.42
N ARG A 183 17.67 -7.75 -24.21
CA ARG A 183 18.78 -8.43 -23.56
C ARG A 183 19.23 -9.70 -24.30
N VAL A 184 18.30 -10.52 -24.79
CA VAL A 184 18.60 -11.70 -25.61
C VAL A 184 19.33 -11.28 -26.90
N LYS A 185 18.87 -10.20 -27.56
CA LYS A 185 19.53 -9.63 -28.75
C LYS A 185 20.95 -9.13 -28.47
N GLU A 186 21.17 -8.45 -27.35
CA GLU A 186 22.52 -8.01 -26.95
C GLU A 186 23.43 -9.20 -26.59
N TRP A 187 22.90 -10.22 -25.92
CA TRP A 187 23.69 -11.36 -25.45
C TRP A 187 24.09 -12.30 -26.60
N TYR A 188 23.12 -12.72 -27.43
CA TYR A 188 23.41 -13.54 -28.60
C TYR A 188 24.08 -12.74 -29.72
N GLY A 189 23.98 -11.41 -29.70
CA GLY A 189 24.69 -10.52 -30.62
C GLY A 189 26.21 -10.62 -30.58
N TRP A 190 26.81 -11.11 -29.48
CA TRP A 190 28.24 -11.44 -29.43
C TRP A 190 28.60 -12.63 -30.34
N HIS A 191 27.69 -13.58 -30.48
CA HIS A 191 27.85 -14.73 -31.36
C HIS A 191 27.42 -14.45 -32.79
N PHE A 192 26.26 -13.81 -32.99
CA PHE A 192 25.73 -13.52 -34.31
C PHE A 192 25.13 -12.09 -34.39
N PRO A 193 25.96 -11.05 -34.61
CA PRO A 193 25.54 -9.66 -34.56
C PRO A 193 24.64 -9.23 -35.73
N GLU A 194 24.83 -9.80 -36.93
CA GLU A 194 24.05 -9.40 -38.10
C GLU A 194 22.58 -9.85 -38.03
N MET A 195 22.28 -10.92 -37.29
CA MET A 195 20.91 -11.44 -37.13
C MET A 195 19.96 -10.41 -36.53
N ALA A 196 20.45 -9.59 -35.60
CA ALA A 196 19.64 -8.57 -34.93
C ALA A 196 19.19 -7.45 -35.88
N LYS A 197 19.90 -7.24 -37.00
CA LYS A 197 19.51 -6.27 -38.05
C LYS A 197 18.53 -6.87 -39.04
N ILE A 198 18.62 -8.17 -39.31
CA ILE A 198 17.76 -8.88 -40.27
C ILE A 198 16.38 -9.12 -39.67
N ILE A 199 16.31 -9.61 -38.42
CA ILE A 199 15.06 -9.92 -37.74
C ILE A 199 14.68 -8.79 -36.79
N SER A 200 13.67 -8.00 -37.20
CA SER A 200 13.09 -6.94 -36.37
C SER A 200 12.23 -7.52 -35.24
N ASP A 201 11.47 -8.58 -35.50
CA ASP A 201 10.62 -9.23 -34.50
C ASP A 201 11.43 -9.93 -33.41
N ASN A 202 11.11 -9.58 -32.16
CA ASN A 202 11.78 -10.07 -30.96
C ASN A 202 11.44 -11.54 -30.69
N LEU A 203 10.20 -11.96 -30.96
CA LEU A 203 9.74 -13.31 -30.69
C LEU A 203 10.32 -14.29 -31.71
N ALA A 204 10.25 -13.94 -33.00
CA ALA A 204 10.93 -14.71 -34.06
C ALA A 204 12.43 -14.85 -33.78
N TYR A 205 13.11 -13.79 -33.33
CA TYR A 205 14.53 -13.82 -32.98
C TYR A 205 14.84 -14.86 -31.88
N ALA A 206 14.03 -14.90 -30.82
CA ALA A 206 14.18 -15.89 -29.74
C ALA A 206 13.94 -17.32 -30.24
N ARG A 207 12.92 -17.56 -31.08
CA ARG A 207 12.65 -18.89 -31.67
C ARG A 207 13.78 -19.38 -32.58
N VAL A 208 14.39 -18.48 -33.36
CA VAL A 208 15.53 -18.81 -34.22
C VAL A 208 16.74 -19.25 -33.40
N ILE A 209 17.04 -18.57 -32.28
CA ILE A 209 18.14 -18.98 -31.39
C ILE A 209 17.91 -20.40 -30.86
N ARG A 210 16.66 -20.71 -30.46
CA ARG A 210 16.32 -22.03 -29.93
C ARG A 210 16.50 -23.16 -30.95
N VAL A 211 16.23 -22.91 -32.23
CA VAL A 211 16.36 -23.91 -33.31
C VAL A 211 17.79 -23.98 -33.88
N MET A 212 18.46 -22.84 -34.04
CA MET A 212 19.79 -22.77 -34.65
C MET A 212 20.91 -23.13 -33.66
N GLY A 213 20.85 -22.62 -32.42
CA GLY A 213 21.92 -22.78 -31.43
C GLY A 213 23.23 -22.11 -31.86
N PHE A 214 24.13 -22.88 -32.48
CA PHE A 214 25.41 -22.38 -33.01
C PHE A 214 25.30 -22.01 -34.50
N ARG A 215 26.11 -21.04 -34.94
CA ARG A 215 26.23 -20.67 -36.36
C ARG A 215 26.65 -21.82 -37.28
N THR A 216 27.46 -22.76 -36.79
CA THR A 216 27.86 -23.96 -37.57
C THR A 216 26.67 -24.81 -38.00
N ASN A 217 25.63 -24.83 -37.18
CA ASN A 217 24.42 -25.61 -37.42
C ASN A 217 23.42 -24.88 -38.33
N ALA A 218 23.70 -23.61 -38.69
CA ALA A 218 22.82 -22.82 -39.55
C ALA A 218 22.63 -23.43 -40.95
N ALA A 219 23.62 -24.16 -41.48
CA ALA A 219 23.53 -24.80 -42.79
C ALA A 219 22.62 -26.03 -42.79
N SER A 220 22.56 -26.77 -41.68
CA SER A 220 21.78 -28.01 -41.54
C SER A 220 20.37 -27.78 -41.00
N CYS A 221 20.13 -26.71 -40.23
CA CYS A 221 18.84 -26.46 -39.62
C CYS A 221 17.81 -25.88 -40.62
N ASP A 222 16.57 -26.34 -40.49
CA ASP A 222 15.40 -25.80 -41.19
C ASP A 222 14.72 -24.74 -40.31
N LEU A 223 14.54 -23.53 -40.84
CA LEU A 223 13.95 -22.39 -40.12
C LEU A 223 12.55 -22.01 -40.66
N SER A 224 12.01 -22.80 -41.59
CA SER A 224 10.73 -22.55 -42.28
C SER A 224 9.52 -22.42 -41.34
N THR A 225 9.58 -23.03 -40.15
CA THR A 225 8.51 -22.96 -39.13
C THR A 225 8.44 -21.61 -38.40
N VAL A 226 9.52 -20.84 -38.44
CA VAL A 226 9.66 -19.60 -37.66
C VAL A 226 9.70 -18.37 -38.55
N LEU A 227 10.31 -18.48 -39.73
CA LEU A 227 10.56 -17.36 -40.63
C LEU A 227 10.09 -17.66 -42.06
N PRO A 228 9.68 -16.62 -42.82
CA PRO A 228 9.53 -16.72 -44.27
C PRO A 228 10.83 -17.13 -44.96
N GLU A 229 10.72 -17.87 -46.07
CA GLU A 229 11.86 -18.45 -46.81
C GLU A 229 12.86 -17.38 -47.30
N GLU A 230 12.39 -16.16 -47.61
CA GLU A 230 13.25 -15.04 -48.01
C GLU A 230 14.25 -14.66 -46.91
N LEU A 231 13.78 -14.55 -45.66
CA LEU A 231 14.63 -14.19 -44.52
C LEU A 231 15.55 -15.34 -44.12
N GLU A 232 15.09 -16.58 -44.26
CA GLU A 232 15.89 -17.77 -43.99
C GLU A 232 17.14 -17.84 -44.88
N ARG A 233 16.98 -17.63 -46.20
CA ARG A 233 18.11 -17.62 -47.14
C ARG A 233 19.15 -16.56 -46.78
N VAL A 234 18.69 -15.36 -46.43
CA VAL A 234 19.56 -14.26 -46.01
C VAL A 234 20.30 -14.60 -44.71
N ILE A 235 19.63 -15.20 -43.73
CA ILE A 235 20.25 -15.63 -42.47
C ILE A 235 21.31 -16.70 -42.70
N LYS A 236 21.05 -17.71 -43.54
CA LYS A 236 22.00 -18.77 -43.86
C LYS A 236 23.25 -18.23 -44.58
N ALA A 237 23.06 -17.32 -45.54
CA ALA A 237 24.17 -16.66 -46.22
C ALA A 237 25.00 -15.79 -45.26
N THR A 238 24.34 -15.06 -44.37
CA THR A 238 25.02 -14.17 -43.41
C THR A 238 25.73 -14.96 -42.30
N ALA A 239 25.19 -16.10 -41.88
CA ALA A 239 25.81 -16.95 -40.87
C ALA A 239 27.20 -17.47 -41.31
N GLN A 240 27.39 -17.71 -42.61
CA GLN A 240 28.68 -18.15 -43.16
C GLN A 240 29.74 -17.03 -43.20
N VAL A 241 29.31 -15.78 -43.35
CA VAL A 241 30.20 -14.60 -43.49
C VAL A 241 30.34 -13.83 -42.17
N SER A 242 29.67 -14.29 -41.11
CA SER A 242 29.46 -13.52 -39.89
C SER A 242 30.75 -13.26 -39.11
N MET A 243 30.90 -12.00 -38.64
CA MET A 243 32.05 -11.56 -37.84
C MET A 243 31.93 -11.82 -36.33
N GLY A 244 30.89 -12.54 -35.89
CA GLY A 244 30.69 -12.81 -34.47
C GLY A 244 31.74 -13.75 -33.86
N THR A 245 31.85 -13.73 -32.53
CA THR A 245 32.77 -14.57 -31.76
C THR A 245 32.18 -15.97 -31.51
N GLU A 246 33.01 -16.99 -31.38
CA GLU A 246 32.55 -18.32 -30.98
C GLU A 246 32.25 -18.35 -29.48
N ILE A 247 31.13 -18.97 -29.10
CA ILE A 247 30.67 -19.07 -27.70
C ILE A 247 30.83 -20.50 -27.21
N THR A 248 30.93 -20.68 -25.89
CA THR A 248 31.00 -22.01 -25.29
C THR A 248 29.62 -22.67 -25.20
N GLY A 249 29.59 -23.99 -25.03
CA GLY A 249 28.35 -24.73 -24.81
C GLY A 249 27.61 -24.30 -23.54
N ASP A 250 28.34 -23.99 -22.48
CA ASP A 250 27.76 -23.55 -21.20
C ASP A 250 27.10 -22.17 -21.34
N ASP A 251 27.71 -21.27 -22.11
CA ASP A 251 27.12 -19.96 -22.41
C ASP A 251 25.86 -20.10 -23.27
N LEU A 252 25.89 -20.99 -24.28
CA LEU A 252 24.73 -21.25 -25.12
C LEU A 252 23.56 -21.84 -24.32
N LEU A 253 23.82 -22.72 -23.34
CA LEU A 253 22.79 -23.24 -22.44
C LEU A 253 22.12 -22.11 -21.66
N ASN A 254 22.89 -21.17 -21.12
CA ASN A 254 22.34 -20.02 -20.39
C ASN A 254 21.53 -19.08 -21.29
N ILE A 255 21.98 -18.86 -22.53
CA ILE A 255 21.23 -18.07 -23.52
C ILE A 255 19.90 -18.77 -23.87
N ASN A 256 19.93 -20.09 -24.07
CA ASN A 256 18.72 -20.87 -24.35
C ASN A 256 17.74 -20.85 -23.18
N LEU A 257 18.23 -20.93 -21.93
CA LEU A 257 17.37 -20.78 -20.76
C LEU A 257 16.67 -19.41 -20.74
N LEU A 258 17.38 -18.32 -21.07
CA LEU A 258 16.76 -17.00 -21.14
C LEU A 258 15.74 -16.90 -22.29
N VAL A 259 16.06 -17.46 -23.46
CA VAL A 259 15.14 -17.56 -24.60
C VAL A 259 13.86 -18.30 -24.21
N ASP A 260 13.97 -19.39 -23.47
CA ASP A 260 12.84 -20.18 -22.99
C ASP A 260 11.95 -19.38 -22.03
N GLN A 261 12.56 -18.57 -21.16
CA GLN A 261 11.81 -17.65 -20.31
C GLN A 261 11.08 -16.58 -21.12
N VAL A 262 11.69 -16.03 -22.18
CA VAL A 262 11.01 -15.05 -23.04
C VAL A 262 9.83 -15.67 -23.79
N LEU A 263 9.98 -16.91 -24.28
CA LEU A 263 8.90 -17.63 -24.95
C LEU A 263 7.75 -17.97 -23.99
N SER A 264 8.05 -18.48 -22.80
CA SER A 264 7.02 -18.79 -21.79
C SER A 264 6.28 -17.54 -21.32
N LEU A 265 6.98 -16.41 -21.13
CA LEU A 265 6.36 -15.12 -20.80
C LEU A 265 5.47 -14.60 -21.94
N SER A 266 5.86 -14.81 -23.20
CA SER A 266 5.04 -14.44 -24.35
C SER A 266 3.77 -15.29 -24.47
N GLU A 267 3.86 -16.59 -24.20
CA GLU A 267 2.69 -17.47 -24.15
C GLU A 267 1.76 -17.07 -23.00
N TYR A 268 2.30 -16.84 -21.81
CA TYR A 268 1.54 -16.37 -20.66
C TYR A 268 0.86 -15.02 -20.93
N ARG A 269 1.55 -14.08 -21.59
CA ARG A 269 0.97 -12.80 -22.03
C ARG A 269 -0.22 -12.99 -22.97
N THR A 270 -0.18 -14.00 -23.83
CA THR A 270 -1.27 -14.34 -24.76
C THR A 270 -2.46 -14.94 -24.01
N GLN A 271 -2.20 -15.90 -23.10
CA GLN A 271 -3.23 -16.49 -22.22
C GLN A 271 -3.89 -15.44 -21.32
N LEU A 272 -3.12 -14.52 -20.77
CA LEU A 272 -3.64 -13.41 -19.95
C LEU A 272 -4.52 -12.46 -20.77
N SER A 273 -4.15 -12.19 -22.02
CA SER A 273 -4.98 -11.39 -22.93
C SER A 273 -6.31 -12.08 -23.23
N GLU A 274 -6.30 -13.39 -23.49
CA GLU A 274 -7.54 -14.16 -23.71
C GLU A 274 -8.41 -14.21 -22.45
N TYR A 275 -7.79 -14.42 -21.28
CA TYR A 275 -8.46 -14.33 -19.99
C TYR A 275 -9.13 -12.96 -19.79
N LEU A 276 -8.42 -11.87 -20.09
CA LEU A 276 -8.95 -10.51 -19.99
C LEU A 276 -10.14 -10.30 -20.93
N VAL A 277 -10.07 -10.78 -22.17
CA VAL A 277 -11.17 -10.73 -23.15
C VAL A 277 -12.42 -11.45 -22.62
N ASN A 278 -12.26 -12.67 -22.13
CA ASN A 278 -13.37 -13.48 -21.58
C ASN A 278 -13.98 -12.85 -20.32
N ARG A 279 -13.15 -12.21 -19.48
CA ARG A 279 -13.65 -11.51 -18.29
C ARG A 279 -14.35 -10.22 -18.63
N MET A 280 -13.80 -9.45 -19.56
CA MET A 280 -14.36 -8.18 -19.96
C MET A 280 -15.72 -8.34 -20.65
N THR A 281 -15.87 -9.37 -21.49
CA THR A 281 -17.17 -9.72 -22.11
C THR A 281 -18.20 -10.19 -21.09
N ALA A 282 -17.79 -10.89 -20.04
CA ALA A 282 -18.69 -11.33 -18.96
C ALA A 282 -19.13 -10.20 -18.01
N ILE A 283 -18.29 -9.18 -17.81
CA ILE A 283 -18.51 -8.10 -16.83
C ILE A 283 -19.16 -6.88 -17.48
N ALA A 284 -18.66 -6.44 -18.63
CA ALA A 284 -19.14 -5.26 -19.34
C ALA A 284 -19.28 -5.54 -20.85
N PRO A 285 -20.29 -6.33 -21.25
CA PRO A 285 -20.50 -6.71 -22.65
C PRO A 285 -20.82 -5.51 -23.54
N ASN A 286 -21.64 -4.55 -23.06
CA ASN A 286 -22.04 -3.41 -23.89
C ASN A 286 -20.88 -2.44 -24.13
N LEU A 287 -20.04 -2.18 -23.11
CA LEU A 287 -18.85 -1.37 -23.27
C LEU A 287 -17.83 -2.02 -24.21
N THR A 288 -17.65 -3.33 -24.11
CA THR A 288 -16.71 -4.11 -24.93
C THR A 288 -17.03 -3.99 -26.41
N VAL A 289 -18.31 -4.16 -26.78
CA VAL A 289 -18.75 -4.01 -28.17
C VAL A 289 -18.49 -2.60 -28.71
N LEU A 290 -18.56 -1.56 -27.89
CA LEU A 290 -18.35 -0.18 -28.35
C LEU A 290 -16.87 0.18 -28.51
N VAL A 291 -16.07 -0.02 -27.47
CA VAL A 291 -14.70 0.55 -27.39
C VAL A 291 -13.62 -0.51 -27.62
N GLY A 292 -13.95 -1.79 -27.46
CA GLY A 292 -13.02 -2.92 -27.45
C GLY A 292 -12.56 -3.28 -26.04
N GLU A 293 -12.04 -4.51 -25.89
CA GLU A 293 -11.71 -5.14 -24.61
C GLU A 293 -10.56 -4.40 -23.91
N LEU A 294 -9.45 -4.18 -24.61
CA LEU A 294 -8.24 -3.56 -24.03
C LEU A 294 -8.48 -2.11 -23.61
N VAL A 295 -9.19 -1.34 -24.44
CA VAL A 295 -9.49 0.06 -24.13
C VAL A 295 -10.51 0.14 -22.99
N GLY A 296 -11.53 -0.73 -22.99
CA GLY A 296 -12.49 -0.83 -21.89
C GLY A 296 -11.84 -1.21 -20.56
N ALA A 297 -10.93 -2.18 -20.56
CA ALA A 297 -10.16 -2.57 -19.38
C ALA A 297 -9.29 -1.42 -18.85
N ARG A 298 -8.62 -0.67 -19.73
CA ARG A 298 -7.85 0.53 -19.32
C ARG A 298 -8.73 1.65 -18.75
N LEU A 299 -9.94 1.84 -19.27
CA LEU A 299 -10.90 2.80 -18.70
C LEU A 299 -11.32 2.40 -17.28
N ILE A 300 -11.63 1.11 -17.06
CA ILE A 300 -11.97 0.59 -15.73
C ILE A 300 -10.79 0.74 -14.78
N ALA A 301 -9.58 0.38 -15.20
CA ALA A 301 -8.37 0.49 -14.38
C ALA A 301 -8.06 1.94 -13.97
N HIS A 302 -8.21 2.90 -14.89
CA HIS A 302 -8.00 4.31 -14.57
C HIS A 302 -9.07 4.86 -13.60
N ALA A 303 -10.30 4.34 -13.63
CA ALA A 303 -11.36 4.72 -12.69
C ALA A 303 -11.33 3.93 -11.37
N GLY A 304 -10.60 2.81 -11.32
CA GLY A 304 -10.45 1.90 -10.19
C GLY A 304 -11.57 0.87 -10.01
N SER A 305 -12.80 1.16 -10.47
CA SER A 305 -13.96 0.26 -10.42
C SER A 305 -14.94 0.59 -11.55
N LEU A 306 -15.69 -0.41 -12.03
CA LEU A 306 -16.73 -0.23 -13.06
C LEU A 306 -17.82 0.75 -12.57
N MET A 307 -18.22 0.64 -11.31
CA MET A 307 -19.22 1.52 -10.70
C MET A 307 -18.74 2.97 -10.62
N ASN A 308 -17.45 3.19 -10.34
CA ASN A 308 -16.89 4.54 -10.30
C ASN A 308 -16.81 5.14 -11.71
N LEU A 309 -16.44 4.33 -12.71
CA LEU A 309 -16.46 4.74 -14.11
C LEU A 309 -17.89 5.12 -14.57
N ALA A 310 -18.92 4.37 -14.15
CA ALA A 310 -20.32 4.63 -14.50
C ALA A 310 -20.85 5.97 -13.95
N LYS A 311 -20.34 6.40 -12.79
CA LYS A 311 -20.64 7.70 -12.17
C LYS A 311 -20.02 8.88 -12.93
N GLN A 312 -18.93 8.66 -13.67
CA GLN A 312 -18.29 9.73 -14.43
C GLN A 312 -19.17 10.18 -15.61
N PRO A 313 -19.19 11.49 -15.93
CA PRO A 313 -19.88 11.98 -17.10
C PRO A 313 -19.13 11.63 -18.38
N ALA A 314 -19.84 11.65 -19.51
CA ALA A 314 -19.27 11.34 -20.82
C ALA A 314 -18.07 12.23 -21.19
N SER A 315 -18.06 13.51 -20.80
CA SER A 315 -16.95 14.43 -21.04
C SER A 315 -15.68 13.99 -20.31
N THR A 316 -15.80 13.45 -19.10
CA THR A 316 -14.66 12.89 -18.35
C THR A 316 -14.14 11.63 -19.02
N ILE A 317 -15.03 10.71 -19.41
CA ILE A 317 -14.66 9.48 -20.13
C ILE A 317 -13.94 9.81 -21.45
N GLN A 318 -14.33 10.90 -22.12
CA GLN A 318 -13.70 11.35 -23.37
C GLN A 318 -12.21 11.69 -23.20
N ILE A 319 -11.84 12.35 -22.10
CA ILE A 319 -10.49 12.88 -21.85
C ILE A 319 -9.70 12.08 -20.81
N LEU A 320 -10.27 10.96 -20.33
CA LEU A 320 -9.67 10.10 -19.31
C LEU A 320 -8.28 9.62 -19.74
N GLY A 321 -7.28 9.72 -18.86
CA GLY A 321 -5.87 9.44 -19.14
C GLY A 321 -5.06 10.55 -19.80
N ALA A 322 -5.69 11.64 -20.27
CA ALA A 322 -5.00 12.85 -20.75
C ALA A 322 -4.96 13.98 -19.70
N GLU A 323 -5.17 13.66 -18.43
CA GLU A 323 -5.35 14.61 -17.34
C GLU A 323 -4.18 15.58 -17.16
N LYS A 324 -2.94 15.09 -17.28
CA LYS A 324 -1.75 15.94 -17.18
C LYS A 324 -1.75 17.05 -18.25
N ALA A 325 -2.13 16.70 -19.48
CA ALA A 325 -2.22 17.66 -20.58
C ALA A 325 -3.43 18.59 -20.39
N LEU A 326 -4.55 18.07 -19.92
CA LEU A 326 -5.77 18.83 -19.60
C LEU A 326 -5.49 19.88 -18.53
N PHE A 327 -4.96 19.50 -17.38
CA PHE A 327 -4.69 20.42 -16.28
C PHE A 327 -3.61 21.43 -16.63
N ARG A 328 -2.61 21.05 -17.44
CA ARG A 328 -1.64 21.99 -17.97
C ARG A 328 -2.32 23.04 -18.85
N ALA A 329 -3.15 22.60 -19.80
CA ALA A 329 -3.87 23.49 -20.71
C ALA A 329 -4.83 24.43 -19.97
N LEU A 330 -5.58 23.93 -18.97
CA LEU A 330 -6.47 24.75 -18.15
C LEU A 330 -5.72 25.80 -17.33
N LYS A 331 -4.58 25.44 -16.74
CA LYS A 331 -3.74 26.37 -15.98
C LYS A 331 -3.17 27.48 -16.86
N THR A 332 -2.78 27.14 -18.09
CA THR A 332 -2.17 28.09 -19.04
C THR A 332 -3.18 28.75 -19.98
N LYS A 333 -4.48 28.47 -19.85
CA LYS A 333 -5.53 28.89 -20.80
C LYS A 333 -5.23 28.53 -22.26
N HIS A 334 -4.60 27.37 -22.48
CA HIS A 334 -4.41 26.78 -23.80
C HIS A 334 -5.54 25.79 -24.13
N ASP A 335 -5.60 25.37 -25.39
CA ASP A 335 -6.58 24.39 -25.87
C ASP A 335 -6.47 23.05 -25.13
N THR A 336 -7.61 22.53 -24.70
CA THR A 336 -7.68 21.25 -23.99
C THR A 336 -7.54 20.07 -24.96
N PRO A 337 -7.01 18.93 -24.49
CA PRO A 337 -6.94 17.72 -25.29
C PRO A 337 -8.35 17.22 -25.64
N LYS A 338 -8.53 16.77 -26.88
CA LYS A 338 -9.85 16.34 -27.42
C LYS A 338 -10.19 14.88 -27.11
N TYR A 339 -9.22 14.09 -26.71
CA TYR A 339 -9.35 12.66 -26.43
C TYR A 339 -8.25 12.22 -25.46
N GLY A 340 -8.52 11.15 -24.71
CA GLY A 340 -7.55 10.44 -23.88
C GLY A 340 -7.40 8.99 -24.31
N LEU A 341 -7.62 8.04 -23.39
CA LEU A 341 -7.48 6.60 -23.60
C LEU A 341 -8.37 6.06 -24.73
N ILE A 342 -9.55 6.66 -24.93
CA ILE A 342 -10.48 6.27 -26.00
C ILE A 342 -9.90 6.46 -27.41
N TYR A 343 -8.82 7.22 -27.59
CA TYR A 343 -8.18 7.41 -28.90
C TYR A 343 -7.79 6.09 -29.58
N HIS A 344 -7.43 5.07 -28.79
CA HIS A 344 -7.04 3.75 -29.29
C HIS A 344 -8.23 2.86 -29.67
N ALA A 345 -9.47 3.34 -29.51
CA ALA A 345 -10.66 2.59 -29.93
C ALA A 345 -10.75 2.50 -31.46
N SER A 346 -11.16 1.33 -31.96
CA SER A 346 -11.25 1.05 -33.40
C SER A 346 -12.09 2.09 -34.17
N LEU A 347 -13.24 2.50 -33.62
CA LEU A 347 -14.16 3.48 -34.25
C LEU A 347 -13.54 4.87 -34.43
N ILE A 348 -12.61 5.29 -33.56
CA ILE A 348 -11.90 6.57 -33.68
C ILE A 348 -10.69 6.42 -34.62
N GLY A 349 -10.06 5.23 -34.65
CA GLY A 349 -8.99 4.90 -35.57
C GLY A 349 -9.41 5.00 -37.04
N GLN A 350 -10.64 4.58 -37.35
CA GLN A 350 -11.22 4.65 -38.69
C GLN A 350 -11.52 6.09 -39.17
N ALA A 351 -11.79 7.01 -38.25
CA ALA A 351 -12.21 8.36 -38.59
C ALA A 351 -11.07 9.23 -39.13
N SER A 352 -11.37 10.07 -40.13
CA SER A 352 -10.42 11.11 -40.59
C SER A 352 -10.00 12.08 -39.49
N THR A 353 -8.78 12.62 -39.55
CA THR A 353 -8.15 13.44 -38.49
C THR A 353 -8.99 14.65 -38.04
N LYS A 354 -9.72 15.28 -38.96
CA LYS A 354 -10.64 16.41 -38.66
C LYS A 354 -11.88 15.95 -37.88
N ASN A 355 -12.37 14.74 -38.18
CA ASN A 355 -13.59 14.17 -37.61
C ASN A 355 -13.36 13.36 -36.33
N LYS A 356 -12.12 12.92 -36.04
CA LYS A 356 -11.75 12.16 -34.83
C LYS A 356 -12.29 12.79 -33.54
N GLY A 357 -12.18 14.11 -33.38
CA GLY A 357 -12.69 14.79 -32.19
C GLY A 357 -14.22 14.79 -32.07
N LYS A 358 -14.94 14.83 -33.20
CA LYS A 358 -16.42 14.76 -33.22
C LYS A 358 -16.87 13.35 -32.86
N ILE A 359 -16.23 12.34 -33.44
CA ILE A 359 -16.54 10.93 -33.17
C ILE A 359 -16.18 10.54 -31.74
N ALA A 360 -15.03 10.98 -31.21
CA ALA A 360 -14.63 10.73 -29.83
C ALA A 360 -15.67 11.21 -28.81
N ARG A 361 -16.28 12.38 -29.04
CA ARG A 361 -17.35 12.90 -28.20
C ARG A 361 -18.61 12.02 -28.25
N ILE A 362 -19.03 11.61 -29.44
CA ILE A 362 -20.22 10.77 -29.61
C ILE A 362 -19.98 9.37 -29.01
N LEU A 363 -18.81 8.79 -29.27
CA LEU A 363 -18.41 7.50 -28.70
C LEU A 363 -18.40 7.56 -27.18
N ALA A 364 -17.82 8.60 -26.57
CA ALA A 364 -17.82 8.76 -25.11
C ALA A 364 -19.24 8.87 -24.53
N THR A 365 -20.15 9.60 -25.20
CA THR A 365 -21.56 9.69 -24.79
C THR A 365 -22.26 8.32 -24.84
N LYS A 366 -22.05 7.56 -25.91
CA LYS A 366 -22.66 6.23 -26.08
C LYS A 366 -22.02 5.16 -25.19
N ALA A 367 -20.72 5.26 -24.95
CA ALA A 367 -19.99 4.44 -24.00
C ALA A 367 -20.47 4.68 -22.57
N SER A 368 -20.66 5.94 -22.16
CA SER A 368 -21.20 6.28 -20.83
C SER A 368 -22.60 5.70 -20.59
N LEU A 369 -23.49 5.77 -21.58
CA LEU A 369 -24.82 5.16 -21.50
C LEU A 369 -24.74 3.64 -21.37
N SER A 370 -23.96 3.00 -22.22
CA SER A 370 -23.82 1.54 -22.27
C SER A 370 -23.15 0.99 -21.01
N LEU A 371 -22.15 1.72 -20.48
CA LEU A 371 -21.48 1.42 -19.23
C LEU A 371 -22.44 1.47 -18.03
N ARG A 372 -23.35 2.45 -17.99
CA ARG A 372 -24.34 2.54 -16.90
C ARG A 372 -25.32 1.39 -16.94
N VAL A 373 -25.69 0.93 -18.14
CA VAL A 373 -26.49 -0.28 -18.30
C VAL A 373 -25.71 -1.49 -17.77
N ASP A 374 -24.44 -1.66 -18.15
CA ASP A 374 -23.59 -2.76 -17.66
C ASP A 374 -23.41 -2.74 -16.12
N ALA A 375 -23.25 -1.56 -15.52
CA ALA A 375 -22.96 -1.43 -14.09
C ALA A 375 -24.20 -1.46 -13.17
N LEU A 376 -25.36 -0.99 -13.65
CA LEU A 376 -26.55 -0.78 -12.82
C LEU A 376 -27.73 -1.70 -13.18
N SER A 377 -27.69 -2.40 -14.31
CA SER A 377 -28.78 -3.31 -14.67
C SER A 377 -28.75 -4.57 -13.80
N GLU A 378 -29.89 -4.87 -13.17
CA GLU A 378 -30.06 -6.10 -12.37
C GLU A 378 -30.29 -7.33 -13.27
N ASP A 379 -30.88 -7.12 -14.45
CA ASP A 379 -31.17 -8.16 -15.44
C ASP A 379 -29.98 -8.35 -16.39
N LYS A 380 -29.03 -9.20 -15.99
CA LYS A 380 -27.85 -9.54 -16.80
C LYS A 380 -28.18 -10.28 -18.12
N ASP A 381 -29.40 -10.76 -18.27
CA ASP A 381 -29.87 -11.51 -19.45
C ASP A 381 -30.06 -10.63 -20.70
N LEU A 382 -30.08 -9.30 -20.56
CA LEU A 382 -30.16 -8.36 -21.69
C LEU A 382 -28.91 -8.37 -22.61
N GLY A 383 -27.82 -9.02 -22.19
CA GLY A 383 -26.62 -9.20 -22.99
C GLY A 383 -26.05 -7.90 -23.56
N ALA A 384 -25.41 -7.99 -24.74
CA ALA A 384 -24.77 -6.85 -25.42
C ALA A 384 -25.72 -6.01 -26.30
N SER A 385 -27.05 -6.16 -26.16
CA SER A 385 -28.04 -5.56 -27.06
C SER A 385 -27.90 -4.03 -27.18
N THR A 386 -27.79 -3.35 -26.03
CA THR A 386 -27.63 -1.88 -25.98
C THR A 386 -26.34 -1.42 -26.64
N GLY A 387 -25.25 -2.18 -26.46
CA GLY A 387 -23.95 -1.93 -27.07
C GLY A 387 -23.99 -2.04 -28.59
N ILE A 388 -24.67 -3.05 -29.12
CA ILE A 388 -24.83 -3.27 -30.58
C ILE A 388 -25.64 -2.12 -31.20
N GLU A 389 -26.78 -1.75 -30.60
CA GLU A 389 -27.61 -0.65 -31.10
C GLU A 389 -26.84 0.69 -31.09
N ASN A 390 -26.14 0.97 -29.99
CA ASN A 390 -25.34 2.18 -29.87
C ASN A 390 -24.14 2.18 -30.83
N ARG A 391 -23.52 1.02 -31.08
CA ARG A 391 -22.44 0.88 -32.05
C ARG A 391 -22.93 1.20 -33.46
N ALA A 392 -24.08 0.65 -33.85
CA ALA A 392 -24.70 0.94 -35.15
C ALA A 392 -24.99 2.45 -35.32
N LYS A 393 -25.44 3.13 -34.26
CA LYS A 393 -25.65 4.59 -34.27
C LYS A 393 -24.34 5.37 -34.46
N VAL A 394 -23.25 4.96 -33.81
CA VAL A 394 -21.93 5.60 -33.97
C VAL A 394 -21.37 5.37 -35.37
N GLU A 395 -21.48 4.14 -35.90
CA GLU A 395 -21.03 3.80 -37.25
C GLU A 395 -21.83 4.53 -38.34
N ALA A 396 -23.16 4.62 -38.21
CA ALA A 396 -23.99 5.42 -39.11
C ALA A 396 -23.56 6.89 -39.13
N ARG A 397 -23.27 7.46 -37.95
CA ARG A 397 -22.81 8.83 -37.84
C ARG A 397 -21.39 9.04 -38.36
N LEU A 398 -20.51 8.05 -38.19
CA LEU A 398 -19.16 8.05 -38.77
C LEU A 398 -19.24 8.12 -40.30
N ARG A 399 -20.04 7.22 -40.92
CA ARG A 399 -20.27 7.21 -42.37
C ARG A 399 -20.81 8.54 -42.87
N GLN A 400 -21.77 9.12 -42.16
CA GLN A 400 -22.34 10.43 -42.51
C GLN A 400 -21.28 11.55 -42.48
N LEU A 401 -20.38 11.54 -41.49
CA LEU A 401 -19.32 12.56 -41.35
C LEU A 401 -18.19 12.39 -42.36
N GLU A 402 -17.98 11.18 -42.86
CA GLU A 402 -16.99 10.88 -43.90
C GLU A 402 -17.54 11.07 -45.33
N GLY A 403 -18.80 11.49 -45.47
CA GLY A 403 -19.40 11.82 -46.76
C GLY A 403 -20.09 10.63 -47.45
N GLY A 404 -20.35 9.54 -46.73
CA GLY A 404 -21.22 8.49 -47.22
C GLY A 404 -22.65 9.02 -47.37
N ARG A 405 -23.19 8.99 -48.60
CA ARG A 405 -24.61 9.21 -48.85
C ARG A 405 -25.42 8.21 -48.02
N ASP A 406 -26.39 8.71 -47.27
CA ASP A 406 -27.29 7.91 -46.45
C ASP A 406 -28.05 6.87 -47.31
N VAL A 407 -27.81 5.58 -47.04
CA VAL A 407 -28.81 4.54 -47.31
C VAL A 407 -29.47 4.25 -45.97
N ILE A 408 -30.48 5.04 -45.63
CA ILE A 408 -31.43 4.66 -44.58
C ILE A 408 -32.49 3.78 -45.25
N PRO A 409 -32.80 2.57 -44.73
CA PRO A 409 -33.94 1.81 -45.19
C PRO A 409 -35.21 2.47 -44.63
N SER A 410 -35.76 3.43 -45.37
CA SER A 410 -37.13 3.88 -45.16
C SER A 410 -38.06 2.78 -45.69
N ILE A 411 -38.72 2.08 -44.79
CA ILE A 411 -39.96 1.36 -45.09
C ILE A 411 -40.99 2.41 -45.51
N SER A 412 -41.12 2.60 -46.83
CA SER A 412 -42.27 3.28 -47.42
C SER A 412 -42.62 2.61 -48.73
N ASN A 413 -43.74 1.88 -48.70
CA ASN A 413 -44.46 1.37 -49.84
C ASN A 413 -44.57 2.44 -50.94
N GLY A 414 -44.09 2.13 -52.13
CA GLY A 414 -44.23 3.00 -53.29
C GLY A 414 -43.23 2.63 -54.38
N GLY A 415 -43.63 1.70 -55.25
CA GLY A 415 -42.79 1.19 -56.33
C GLY A 415 -42.32 2.29 -57.28
N LYS A 416 -41.00 2.33 -57.53
CA LYS A 416 -40.41 2.87 -58.76
C LYS A 416 -39.23 1.99 -59.20
N LYS A 417 -39.21 1.70 -60.50
CA LYS A 417 -38.37 0.74 -61.21
C LYS A 417 -36.87 0.99 -61.01
N GLN A 418 -36.10 -0.08 -60.75
CA GLN A 418 -34.63 -0.07 -60.80
C GLN A 418 -34.15 0.24 -62.22
N ALA A 419 -33.22 1.18 -62.35
CA ALA A 419 -32.45 1.37 -63.57
C ALA A 419 -31.28 0.36 -63.61
N LYS A 420 -31.03 -0.23 -64.79
CA LYS A 420 -30.01 -1.24 -65.05
C LYS A 420 -28.61 -0.76 -64.63
N PHE A 421 -27.88 -1.65 -63.95
CA PHE A 421 -26.47 -1.50 -63.60
C PHE A 421 -25.60 -1.83 -64.82
N GLU A 422 -24.84 -0.86 -65.32
CA GLU A 422 -23.78 -1.10 -66.30
C GLU A 422 -22.45 -1.33 -65.58
N ILE A 423 -21.84 -2.49 -65.82
CA ILE A 423 -20.50 -2.83 -65.35
C ILE A 423 -19.50 -1.99 -66.14
N ARG A 424 -18.80 -1.07 -65.47
CA ARG A 424 -17.59 -0.43 -66.04
C ARG A 424 -16.36 -1.23 -65.62
N GLU A 425 -15.60 -1.67 -66.62
CA GLU A 425 -14.32 -2.35 -66.45
C GLU A 425 -13.35 -1.56 -65.57
N VAL A 426 -12.64 -2.28 -64.71
CA VAL A 426 -11.59 -1.76 -63.84
C VAL A 426 -10.40 -1.36 -64.70
N LYS A 427 -10.10 -0.05 -64.79
CA LYS A 427 -8.81 0.42 -65.32
C LYS A 427 -7.70 0.07 -64.33
N GLY A 428 -6.59 -0.41 -64.89
CA GLY A 428 -5.47 -1.02 -64.20
C GLY A 428 -4.74 -0.14 -63.18
N TYR A 429 -3.95 -0.85 -62.38
CA TYR A 429 -3.04 -0.37 -61.36
C TYR A 429 -2.09 0.71 -61.92
N ASN A 430 -1.89 1.79 -61.16
CA ASN A 430 -0.99 2.89 -61.54
C ASN A 430 0.31 2.72 -60.73
N GLU A 431 1.38 2.27 -61.38
CA GLU A 431 2.69 1.97 -60.75
C GLU A 431 3.58 3.21 -60.51
N ASP A 432 3.18 4.40 -60.98
CA ASP A 432 3.97 5.65 -60.88
C ASP A 432 3.84 6.40 -59.53
N GLY A 433 3.45 5.70 -58.46
CA GLY A 433 3.46 6.24 -57.09
C GLY A 433 4.80 6.13 -56.38
N ASP A 434 5.77 5.42 -56.96
CA ASP A 434 7.04 5.08 -56.31
C ASP A 434 8.21 5.66 -57.09
N SER A 435 8.45 6.96 -56.90
CA SER A 435 9.67 7.66 -57.33
C SER A 435 9.86 8.93 -56.52
N ILE A 436 10.82 8.90 -55.60
CA ILE A 436 11.23 10.08 -54.83
C ILE A 436 12.24 10.87 -55.67
N MET A 437 11.91 12.12 -56.03
CA MET A 437 12.89 13.08 -56.53
C MET A 437 12.97 14.35 -55.69
N VAL A 438 14.22 14.79 -55.58
CA VAL A 438 14.82 15.80 -54.71
C VAL A 438 14.69 17.23 -55.29
N ASP A 439 14.60 18.18 -54.37
CA ASP A 439 14.45 19.65 -54.47
C ASP A 439 15.16 20.44 -55.59
N LYS A 440 14.50 21.53 -56.04
CA LYS A 440 15.16 22.83 -56.26
C LYS A 440 14.24 24.09 -56.14
N LYS A 441 14.08 24.55 -54.89
CA LYS A 441 14.35 25.91 -54.34
C LYS A 441 14.16 27.21 -55.17
N ARG A 442 13.41 28.17 -54.56
CA ARG A 442 13.72 29.60 -54.20
C ARG A 442 12.46 30.47 -54.37
N SER A 443 12.09 31.47 -53.57
CA SER A 443 12.70 32.35 -52.54
C SER A 443 11.56 33.28 -52.05
N GLY A 444 11.47 33.83 -50.83
CA GLY A 444 12.36 33.83 -49.67
C GLY A 444 11.81 34.70 -48.51
N LYS A 445 12.58 34.68 -47.40
CA LYS A 445 12.62 35.57 -46.20
C LYS A 445 11.43 35.55 -45.23
N ASP A 446 11.58 35.34 -43.92
CA ASP A 446 12.75 35.05 -43.07
C ASP A 446 12.30 34.27 -41.82
N LEU A 447 13.11 33.28 -41.46
CA LEU A 447 13.05 32.44 -40.27
C LEU A 447 14.19 32.85 -39.34
N THR A 448 13.92 32.98 -38.05
CA THR A 448 14.90 32.68 -37.00
C THR A 448 14.33 31.57 -36.12
N ASN A 449 14.69 30.34 -36.47
CA ASN A 449 14.53 29.16 -35.64
C ASN A 449 15.85 28.88 -34.92
N HIS A 450 15.76 28.44 -33.67
CA HIS A 450 16.68 27.43 -33.15
C HIS A 450 15.92 26.48 -32.23
N GLU A 451 15.56 25.30 -32.77
CA GLU A 451 15.68 24.07 -32.00
C GLU A 451 17.17 23.72 -31.86
N PRO A 452 17.53 22.95 -30.82
CA PRO A 452 17.93 21.59 -31.17
C PRO A 452 17.36 20.53 -30.22
N ASN A 453 16.82 19.47 -30.83
CA ASN A 453 16.79 18.13 -30.24
C ASN A 453 18.21 17.56 -30.24
N GLY A 454 18.66 17.09 -29.07
CA GLY A 454 19.97 16.46 -28.94
C GLY A 454 20.28 15.95 -27.54
N ILE A 455 19.31 15.43 -26.78
CA ILE A 455 19.58 14.78 -25.48
C ILE A 455 18.56 13.65 -25.23
N LEU A 456 18.62 12.60 -26.04
CA LEU A 456 17.92 11.34 -25.74
C LEU A 456 18.84 10.13 -25.55
N GLU A 457 20.16 10.29 -25.75
CA GLU A 457 21.12 9.18 -25.55
C GLU A 457 21.99 9.26 -24.28
N THR A 458 22.04 10.38 -23.56
CA THR A 458 22.76 10.43 -22.26
C THR A 458 21.89 10.05 -21.06
N ARG A 459 20.57 9.92 -21.24
CA ARG A 459 19.63 9.59 -20.14
C ARG A 459 19.49 8.10 -19.82
N LYS A 460 20.11 7.20 -20.60
CA LYS A 460 20.15 5.76 -20.29
C LYS A 460 21.42 5.30 -19.57
N LYS A 461 22.49 6.10 -19.51
CA LYS A 461 23.72 5.76 -18.78
C LYS A 461 23.75 6.21 -17.31
N GLU A 462 22.94 7.18 -16.89
CA GLU A 462 22.88 7.59 -15.48
C GLU A 462 21.89 6.80 -14.62
N LYS A 463 20.89 6.15 -15.22
CA LYS A 463 19.94 5.30 -14.47
C LYS A 463 20.52 3.94 -14.07
N LYS A 464 21.52 3.43 -14.79
CA LYS A 464 22.25 2.19 -14.43
C LYS A 464 23.23 2.40 -13.25
N ARG A 465 23.79 3.59 -13.06
CA ARG A 465 24.69 3.91 -11.92
C ARG A 465 23.99 4.17 -10.58
N LYS A 466 22.66 4.33 -10.56
CA LYS A 466 21.88 4.54 -9.32
C LYS A 466 21.29 3.25 -8.74
N ILE A 467 21.05 2.23 -9.57
CA ILE A 467 20.55 0.93 -9.10
C ILE A 467 21.66 0.12 -8.40
N GLU A 468 22.93 0.28 -8.83
CA GLU A 468 24.08 -0.34 -8.13
C GLU A 468 24.47 0.34 -6.81
N LYS A 469 24.05 1.59 -6.56
CA LYS A 469 24.35 2.29 -5.29
C LYS A 469 23.32 2.04 -4.19
N GLN A 470 22.08 1.71 -4.53
CA GLN A 470 21.03 1.40 -3.55
C GLN A 470 21.10 -0.04 -3.01
N ALA A 471 21.66 -1.00 -3.77
CA ALA A 471 21.99 -2.33 -3.25
C ALA A 471 23.21 -2.36 -2.31
N GLY A 472 24.02 -1.29 -2.31
CA GLY A 472 25.21 -1.14 -1.45
C GLY A 472 24.94 -0.52 -0.08
N GLU A 473 23.82 0.18 0.10
CA GLU A 473 23.48 0.82 1.38
C GLU A 473 22.66 -0.10 2.31
N GLU A 474 21.90 -1.06 1.77
CA GLU A 474 21.26 -2.10 2.61
C GLU A 474 22.27 -3.10 3.17
N LYS A 475 23.38 -3.39 2.45
CA LYS A 475 24.47 -4.25 2.96
C LYS A 475 25.42 -3.58 3.96
N LYS A 476 25.31 -2.26 4.19
CA LYS A 476 26.09 -1.52 5.20
C LYS A 476 25.34 -1.32 6.52
N LYS A 477 24.04 -1.64 6.59
CA LYS A 477 23.26 -1.59 7.84
C LYS A 477 23.11 -2.94 8.55
N GLU A 478 23.44 -4.05 7.91
CA GLU A 478 23.48 -5.38 8.56
C GLU A 478 24.86 -5.80 9.07
N LYS A 479 25.91 -4.98 8.90
CA LYS A 479 27.29 -5.32 9.31
C LYS A 479 27.77 -4.66 10.62
N ASN A 480 26.92 -3.91 11.31
CA ASN A 480 27.26 -3.24 12.59
C ASN A 480 26.63 -3.90 13.84
N THR A 481 26.16 -5.13 13.73
CA THR A 481 25.51 -5.85 14.86
C THR A 481 26.06 -7.26 15.11
N SER A 482 27.34 -7.49 14.81
CA SER A 482 28.01 -8.75 15.19
C SER A 482 29.54 -8.64 15.19
N ALA A 483 30.11 -8.18 16.31
CA ALA A 483 31.36 -8.69 16.90
C ALA A 483 31.86 -7.72 17.99
N GLU A 484 31.59 -8.03 19.26
CA GLU A 484 32.55 -7.80 20.34
C GLU A 484 32.21 -8.69 21.54
N ASN A 485 32.95 -9.79 21.62
CA ASN A 485 33.16 -10.67 22.77
C ASN A 485 34.58 -11.23 22.49
N THR A 486 35.61 -11.04 23.30
CA THR A 486 35.71 -11.45 24.71
C THR A 486 37.07 -11.06 25.34
N THR A 487 37.03 -10.87 26.67
CA THR A 487 38.05 -11.17 27.71
C THR A 487 39.37 -10.39 27.84
N THR A 488 39.53 -9.75 29.01
CA THR A 488 40.58 -10.09 30.01
C THR A 488 40.20 -9.64 31.43
N GLN A 489 39.74 -10.60 32.24
CA GLN A 489 40.20 -11.03 33.59
C GLN A 489 40.44 -10.04 34.77
N PRO A 490 40.35 -10.54 36.04
CA PRO A 490 39.46 -9.98 37.07
C PRO A 490 40.18 -9.36 38.30
N LYS A 491 39.45 -8.58 39.13
CA LYS A 491 39.63 -8.33 40.59
C LYS A 491 38.73 -7.18 41.06
N PRO A 492 38.40 -7.06 42.36
CA PRO A 492 37.81 -8.03 43.28
C PRO A 492 36.41 -7.56 43.75
N HIS A 493 35.69 -8.43 44.46
CA HIS A 493 34.37 -8.19 45.05
C HIS A 493 34.21 -6.82 45.75
N GLN A 494 33.25 -6.02 45.29
CA GLN A 494 32.57 -5.01 46.12
C GLN A 494 31.06 -5.26 46.08
N ASN A 495 30.66 -6.42 46.58
CA ASN A 495 29.28 -6.74 46.93
C ASN A 495 28.91 -6.06 48.26
N ALA A 496 28.88 -4.73 48.30
CA ALA A 496 28.46 -3.96 49.47
C ALA A 496 27.36 -2.93 49.18
N ASN A 497 27.04 -2.65 47.91
CA ASN A 497 26.04 -1.64 47.54
C ASN A 497 24.74 -2.20 46.93
N MET A 498 24.46 -3.51 47.11
CA MET A 498 23.17 -4.11 46.70
C MET A 498 22.11 -4.13 47.82
N LEU A 499 22.44 -3.68 49.04
CA LEU A 499 21.43 -3.48 50.08
C LEU A 499 20.75 -2.12 49.88
N GLN A 500 19.42 -2.09 50.07
CA GLN A 500 18.67 -0.84 50.18
C GLN A 500 19.36 0.05 51.23
N PRO A 501 19.61 1.35 50.95
CA PRO A 501 20.08 2.25 51.99
C PRO A 501 19.06 2.24 53.13
N SER A 502 19.50 1.95 54.35
CA SER A 502 18.65 1.98 55.53
C SER A 502 18.18 3.41 55.77
N PHE A 503 16.88 3.63 55.81
CA PHE A 503 16.25 4.93 56.03
C PHE A 503 15.83 5.11 57.50
N ALA A 504 16.21 4.16 58.37
CA ALA A 504 15.96 4.21 59.80
C ALA A 504 16.62 5.45 60.44
N HIS A 505 15.81 6.47 60.71
CA HIS A 505 16.17 7.61 61.53
C HIS A 505 15.19 7.71 62.70
N GLN A 506 15.72 7.62 63.92
CA GLN A 506 15.00 7.98 65.14
C GLN A 506 15.29 9.46 65.42
N LEU A 507 14.25 10.27 65.59
CA LEU A 507 14.45 11.60 66.18
C LEU A 507 14.88 11.39 67.64
N PRO A 508 15.90 12.11 68.15
CA PRO A 508 16.31 12.02 69.55
C PRO A 508 15.18 12.58 70.41
N THR A 509 14.26 11.70 70.81
CA THR A 509 13.19 12.02 71.74
C THR A 509 13.75 11.67 73.11
N ALA A 510 13.81 12.68 73.98
CA ALA A 510 14.41 12.65 75.31
C ALA A 510 14.22 11.31 76.03
N GLU A 511 15.30 10.81 76.65
CA GLU A 511 15.32 9.65 77.53
C GLU A 511 14.11 9.67 78.48
N GLN A 512 13.05 8.93 78.13
CA GLN A 512 11.96 8.66 79.04
C GLN A 512 12.15 7.25 79.57
N ASN A 513 12.58 7.16 80.83
CA ASN A 513 12.53 5.94 81.62
C ASN A 513 11.07 5.46 81.74
N LEU A 514 10.62 4.64 80.81
CA LEU A 514 9.33 3.95 80.93
C LEU A 514 9.42 2.94 82.09
N GLY A 515 8.61 3.17 83.14
CA GLY A 515 8.43 2.23 84.26
C GLY A 515 7.90 0.86 83.82
N PHE A 516 7.81 -0.09 84.73
CA PHE A 516 7.40 -1.49 84.47
C PHE A 516 6.13 -1.61 83.60
N TYR A 517 5.14 -0.74 83.81
CA TYR A 517 3.92 -0.66 83.00
C TYR A 517 4.16 -0.21 81.54
N GLY A 518 5.08 0.71 81.30
CA GLY A 518 5.44 1.16 79.95
C GLY A 518 6.12 0.07 79.13
N LYS A 519 6.98 -0.73 79.77
CA LYS A 519 7.63 -1.90 79.13
C LYS A 519 6.64 -3.03 78.83
N MET A 520 5.60 -3.20 79.64
CA MET A 520 4.52 -4.16 79.37
C MET A 520 3.66 -3.72 78.17
N ILE A 521 3.32 -2.45 78.10
CA ILE A 521 2.47 -1.89 77.03
C ILE A 521 3.18 -1.94 75.67
N ASP A 522 4.49 -1.72 75.61
CA ASP A 522 5.29 -1.84 74.37
C ASP A 522 5.56 -3.29 73.93
N SER A 523 5.20 -4.30 74.74
CA SER A 523 5.43 -5.72 74.41
C SER A 523 4.35 -6.34 73.52
N ILE A 524 3.24 -5.63 73.31
CA ILE A 524 2.07 -6.14 72.57
C ILE A 524 2.09 -5.54 71.17
N GLY A 525 2.21 -6.40 70.14
CA GLY A 525 2.01 -6.05 68.74
C GLY A 525 3.26 -6.16 67.86
N THR A 526 3.20 -7.05 66.88
CA THR A 526 4.19 -7.18 65.81
C THR A 526 3.49 -6.99 64.48
N CYS A 527 3.96 -6.03 63.68
CA CYS A 527 3.48 -5.79 62.32
C CYS A 527 4.61 -6.02 61.34
N ILE A 528 4.32 -6.70 60.23
CA ILE A 528 5.30 -7.00 59.18
C ILE A 528 5.18 -5.93 58.10
N VAL A 529 6.31 -5.27 57.78
CA VAL A 529 6.42 -4.38 56.61
C VAL A 529 7.05 -5.17 55.48
N SER A 530 6.41 -5.14 54.30
CA SER A 530 6.87 -5.89 53.12
C SER A 530 8.09 -5.23 52.48
N GLU A 531 8.97 -6.03 51.88
CA GLU A 531 10.13 -5.53 51.13
C GLU A 531 9.71 -4.55 50.03
N GLY A 532 10.39 -3.40 49.94
CA GLY A 532 10.05 -2.30 49.02
C GLY A 532 9.08 -1.26 49.57
N GLN A 533 8.63 -1.42 50.82
CA GLN A 533 7.88 -0.43 51.59
C GLN A 533 8.65 -0.01 52.84
N ILE A 534 8.53 1.26 53.23
CA ILE A 534 9.00 1.74 54.53
C ILE A 534 7.81 2.06 55.41
N GLY A 535 7.91 1.66 56.67
CA GLY A 535 6.93 2.00 57.70
C GLY A 535 7.28 3.30 58.39
N LEU A 536 6.36 4.27 58.38
CA LEU A 536 6.44 5.46 59.24
C LEU A 536 5.61 5.19 60.50
N VAL A 537 6.24 5.31 61.67
CA VAL A 537 5.56 5.11 62.96
C VAL A 537 5.14 6.46 63.54
N LEU A 538 3.85 6.58 63.79
CA LEU A 538 3.19 7.72 64.40
C LEU A 538 2.77 7.37 65.83
N LYS A 539 3.26 8.08 66.83
CA LYS A 539 2.85 7.92 68.23
C LYS A 539 1.92 9.05 68.62
N PHE A 540 0.67 8.74 68.96
CA PHE A 540 -0.40 9.72 69.20
C PHE A 540 -0.49 10.81 68.10
N GLY A 541 -0.26 10.44 66.84
CA GLY A 541 -0.31 11.38 65.70
C GLY A 541 0.96 12.20 65.46
N LYS A 542 2.00 12.08 66.29
CA LYS A 542 3.33 12.68 66.06
C LYS A 542 4.27 11.67 65.40
N TYR A 543 5.02 12.09 64.39
CA TYR A 543 6.06 11.26 63.77
C TYR A 543 7.23 11.03 64.72
N GLU A 544 7.63 9.77 64.92
CA GLU A 544 8.70 9.38 65.86
C GLU A 544 9.89 8.73 65.14
N ARG A 545 9.62 7.77 64.25
CA ARG A 545 10.68 7.02 63.54
C ARG A 545 10.20 6.46 62.19
N ALA A 546 11.14 6.34 61.25
CA ALA A 546 11.01 5.50 60.07
C ALA A 546 11.62 4.13 60.34
N VAL A 547 10.98 3.06 59.88
CA VAL A 547 11.42 1.68 60.08
C VAL A 547 11.57 0.98 58.73
N ASP A 548 12.71 0.33 58.57
CA ASP A 548 13.07 -0.43 57.38
C ASP A 548 12.17 -1.70 57.22
N PRO A 549 12.09 -2.30 56.01
CA PRO A 549 11.27 -3.49 55.77
C PRO A 549 11.65 -4.66 56.69
N GLY A 550 10.65 -5.38 57.21
CA GLY A 550 10.85 -6.50 58.13
C GLY A 550 9.86 -6.50 59.31
N LEU A 551 10.17 -7.33 60.31
CA LEU A 551 9.34 -7.48 61.49
C LEU A 551 9.52 -6.29 62.44
N CYS A 552 8.51 -5.43 62.52
CA CYS A 552 8.54 -4.21 63.30
C CYS A 552 7.65 -4.36 64.54
N LYS A 553 8.19 -3.98 65.71
CA LYS A 553 7.39 -3.88 66.95
C LYS A 553 6.65 -2.56 66.94
N VAL A 554 5.32 -2.63 66.90
CA VAL A 554 4.44 -1.46 66.88
C VAL A 554 3.29 -1.75 67.82
N ASN A 555 3.05 -0.84 68.76
CA ASN A 555 1.98 -0.98 69.73
C ASN A 555 0.61 -0.61 69.10
N PRO A 556 -0.35 -1.55 68.96
CA PRO A 556 -1.62 -1.30 68.26
C PRO A 556 -2.51 -0.22 68.88
N LEU A 557 -2.29 0.13 70.15
CA LEU A 557 -3.12 1.09 70.90
C LEU A 557 -2.58 2.53 70.86
N SER A 558 -1.26 2.71 70.83
CA SER A 558 -0.61 4.03 70.92
C SER A 558 0.13 4.45 69.65
N GLU A 559 0.53 3.48 68.83
CA GLU A 559 1.33 3.68 67.63
C GLU A 559 0.55 3.27 66.37
N ARG A 560 0.60 4.11 65.34
CA ARG A 560 0.02 3.83 64.04
C ARG A 560 1.13 3.71 63.00
N LEU A 561 1.15 2.59 62.29
CA LEU A 561 2.07 2.34 61.19
C LEU A 561 1.43 2.82 59.88
N GLN A 562 2.15 3.62 59.10
CA GLN A 562 1.78 3.99 57.74
C GLN A 562 2.89 3.55 56.78
N SER A 563 2.58 2.55 55.93
CA SER A 563 3.52 2.01 54.94
C SER A 563 3.50 2.84 53.65
N VAL A 564 4.68 3.18 53.14
CA VAL A 564 4.87 3.93 51.89
C VAL A 564 5.77 3.15 50.95
N ASP A 565 5.35 2.95 49.71
CA ASP A 565 6.13 2.28 48.66
C ASP A 565 7.25 3.20 48.12
N ILE A 566 8.47 2.67 48.03
CA ILE A 566 9.65 3.38 47.45
C ILE A 566 9.97 2.89 46.05
N LYS A 567 9.31 1.83 45.59
CA LYS A 567 9.45 1.31 44.23
C LYS A 567 9.07 2.38 43.20
N ILE A 568 9.65 2.26 42.00
CA ILE A 568 9.28 3.09 40.86
C ILE A 568 7.79 2.85 40.55
N GLN A 569 7.02 3.94 40.59
CA GLN A 569 5.60 3.95 40.26
C GLN A 569 5.40 4.62 38.90
N ILE A 570 4.42 4.08 38.16
CA ILE A 570 4.01 4.59 36.87
C ILE A 570 2.67 5.28 37.07
N VAL A 571 2.56 6.54 36.65
CA VAL A 571 1.31 7.28 36.67
C VAL A 571 1.02 7.83 35.29
N GLU A 572 -0.13 7.43 34.76
CA GLU A 572 -0.64 7.94 33.49
C GLU A 572 -1.31 9.30 33.73
N VAL A 573 -0.90 10.30 32.95
CA VAL A 573 -1.54 11.62 32.92
C VAL A 573 -2.72 11.51 31.94
N PRO A 574 -3.95 11.85 32.35
CA PRO A 574 -5.10 11.71 31.49
C PRO A 574 -4.99 12.67 30.31
N GLN A 575 -5.60 12.26 29.18
CA GLN A 575 -5.54 12.97 27.91
C GLN A 575 -5.92 14.44 28.05
N GLN A 576 -5.13 15.33 27.45
CA GLN A 576 -5.37 16.76 27.50
C GLN A 576 -5.30 17.39 26.11
N THR A 577 -6.26 18.29 25.84
CA THR A 577 -6.22 19.16 24.67
C THR A 577 -5.36 20.38 24.96
N CYS A 578 -4.27 20.54 24.21
CA CYS A 578 -3.36 21.68 24.30
C CYS A 578 -3.33 22.43 22.98
N MET A 579 -3.27 23.77 23.05
CA MET A 579 -3.09 24.62 21.88
C MET A 579 -1.60 24.93 21.72
N THR A 580 -1.06 24.69 20.53
CA THR A 580 0.32 25.05 20.17
C THR A 580 0.42 26.51 19.74
N LYS A 581 1.64 27.03 19.55
CA LYS A 581 1.89 28.41 19.08
C LYS A 581 1.18 28.73 17.75
N ASP A 582 0.90 27.72 16.94
CA ASP A 582 0.23 27.85 15.64
C ASP A 582 -1.31 27.86 15.76
N ASN A 583 -1.86 27.99 16.98
CA ASN A 583 -3.29 27.91 17.28
C ASN A 583 -3.93 26.59 16.84
N VAL A 584 -3.16 25.52 16.81
CA VAL A 584 -3.64 24.16 16.51
C VAL A 584 -3.85 23.40 17.82
N ASN A 585 -5.02 22.77 17.94
CA ASN A 585 -5.37 21.91 19.06
C ASN A 585 -4.81 20.50 18.86
N VAL A 586 -4.11 20.00 19.88
CA VAL A 586 -3.45 18.68 19.88
C VAL A 586 -3.85 17.92 21.14
N LEU A 587 -4.18 16.63 20.98
CA LEU A 587 -4.50 15.73 22.08
C LEU A 587 -3.24 14.97 22.50
N ILE A 588 -2.83 15.08 23.76
CA ILE A 588 -1.55 14.48 24.21
C ILE A 588 -1.76 13.61 25.43
N ASN A 589 -1.14 12.43 25.39
CA ASN A 589 -1.09 11.47 26.48
C ASN A 589 0.36 11.32 26.96
N SER A 590 0.57 11.34 28.27
CA SER A 590 1.91 11.24 28.86
C SER A 590 1.93 10.33 30.08
N VAL A 591 3.09 9.76 30.38
CA VAL A 591 3.31 8.88 31.52
C VAL A 591 4.54 9.35 32.29
N ILE A 592 4.45 9.32 33.61
CA ILE A 592 5.52 9.76 34.52
C ILE A 592 6.02 8.55 35.31
N TYR A 593 7.34 8.41 35.37
CA TYR A 593 8.03 7.47 36.26
C TYR A 593 8.61 8.23 37.44
N TYR A 594 8.15 7.92 38.64
CA TYR A 594 8.69 8.51 39.86
C TYR A 594 8.86 7.48 40.96
N HIS A 595 9.76 7.76 41.90
CA HIS A 595 9.89 7.01 43.13
C HIS A 595 10.04 7.96 44.32
N ILE A 596 9.71 7.49 45.51
CA ILE A 596 9.78 8.30 46.73
C ILE A 596 11.17 8.14 47.35
N THR A 597 11.96 9.22 47.40
CA THR A 597 13.28 9.19 48.05
C THR A 597 13.19 9.49 49.54
N SER A 598 12.26 10.36 49.96
CA SER A 598 12.05 10.66 51.39
C SER A 598 10.59 10.43 51.81
N PRO A 599 10.28 9.32 52.52
CA PRO A 599 8.90 8.97 52.88
C PRO A 599 8.27 9.95 53.88
N TYR A 600 9.08 10.58 54.73
CA TYR A 600 8.62 11.61 55.68
C TYR A 600 7.98 12.82 54.96
N LYS A 601 8.71 13.44 54.01
CA LYS A 601 8.18 14.60 53.26
C LYS A 601 7.00 14.21 52.37
N ALA A 602 7.03 13.02 51.78
CA ALA A 602 5.95 12.54 50.91
C ALA A 602 4.63 12.31 51.66
N THR A 603 4.69 11.93 52.94
CA THR A 603 3.49 11.60 53.74
C THR A 603 2.92 12.81 54.46
N PHE A 604 3.77 13.69 54.98
CA PHE A 604 3.33 14.85 55.77
C PHE A 604 3.33 16.17 54.99
N GLY A 605 4.03 16.24 53.86
CA GLY A 605 4.07 17.45 53.04
C GLY A 605 2.80 17.68 52.22
N ILE A 606 2.19 16.61 51.70
CA ILE A 606 1.04 16.66 50.79
C ILE A 606 0.03 15.55 51.08
N THR A 607 -1.26 15.86 50.89
CA THR A 607 -2.38 14.91 51.02
C THR A 607 -2.29 13.71 50.06
N SER A 608 -1.91 13.92 48.79
CA SER A 608 -1.67 12.86 47.80
C SER A 608 -0.62 13.28 46.77
N VAL A 609 0.56 12.64 46.83
CA VAL A 609 1.67 12.87 45.89
C VAL A 609 1.26 12.59 44.44
N ARG A 610 0.50 11.50 44.21
CA ARG A 610 0.05 11.08 42.88
C ARG A 610 -0.78 12.17 42.20
N GLN A 611 -1.75 12.72 42.90
CA GLN A 611 -2.65 13.73 42.34
C GLN A 611 -1.92 15.05 42.08
N ALA A 612 -1.09 15.49 43.02
CA ALA A 612 -0.28 16.70 42.87
C ALA A 612 0.66 16.62 41.66
N LEU A 613 1.28 15.46 41.41
CA LEU A 613 2.12 15.24 40.23
C LEU A 613 1.32 15.28 38.92
N ILE A 614 0.11 14.72 38.88
CA ILE A 614 -0.75 14.76 37.68
C ILE A 614 -1.13 16.20 37.35
N GLU A 615 -1.66 16.94 38.32
CA GLU A 615 -2.10 18.33 38.13
C GLU A 615 -0.93 19.24 37.74
N ARG A 616 0.23 19.07 38.39
CA ARG A 616 1.43 19.81 38.04
C ARG A 616 1.90 19.48 36.63
N THR A 617 1.93 18.20 36.26
CA THR A 617 2.39 17.78 34.93
C THR A 617 1.46 18.23 33.81
N GLN A 618 0.15 18.27 34.05
CA GLN A 618 -0.83 18.83 33.12
C GLN A 618 -0.61 20.33 32.86
N THR A 619 -0.34 21.09 33.92
CA THR A 619 -0.06 22.53 33.79
C THR A 619 1.27 22.79 33.08
N THR A 620 2.32 22.01 33.36
CA THR A 620 3.61 22.14 32.67
C THR A 620 3.55 21.69 31.21
N LEU A 621 2.83 20.61 30.90
CA LEU A 621 2.57 20.18 29.52
C LEU A 621 1.89 21.30 28.73
N ARG A 622 0.83 21.90 29.28
CA ARG A 622 0.12 23.02 28.64
C ARG A 622 1.04 24.20 28.36
N HIS A 623 1.87 24.57 29.34
CA HIS A 623 2.76 25.72 29.23
C HIS A 623 3.87 25.51 28.20
N VAL A 624 4.56 24.36 28.24
CA VAL A 624 5.69 24.07 27.34
C VAL A 624 5.21 23.89 25.90
N LEU A 625 4.08 23.20 25.70
CA LEU A 625 3.53 22.98 24.36
C LEU A 625 2.94 24.25 23.74
N GLY A 626 2.37 25.15 24.56
CA GLY A 626 1.89 26.45 24.10
C GLY A 626 3.01 27.37 23.57
N ALA A 627 4.24 27.19 24.04
CA ALA A 627 5.39 27.95 23.58
C ALA A 627 6.03 27.42 22.29
N ARG A 628 5.65 26.22 21.82
CA ARG A 628 6.28 25.53 20.68
C ARG A 628 5.37 25.47 19.46
N VAL A 629 6.02 25.43 18.29
CA VAL A 629 5.39 25.23 16.97
C VAL A 629 5.03 23.75 16.82
N LEU A 630 3.94 23.44 16.09
CA LEU A 630 3.43 22.07 15.94
C LEU A 630 4.49 21.09 15.40
N GLN A 631 5.29 21.53 14.42
CA GLN A 631 6.31 20.70 13.80
C GLN A 631 7.41 20.29 14.79
N ASP A 632 7.83 21.22 15.67
CA ASP A 632 8.86 20.96 16.68
C ASP A 632 8.37 19.95 17.71
N VAL A 633 7.06 19.94 18.01
CA VAL A 633 6.44 18.96 18.92
C VAL A 633 6.55 17.52 18.38
N ILE A 634 6.54 17.36 17.05
CA ILE A 634 6.66 16.04 16.40
C ILE A 634 8.13 15.63 16.25
N GLU A 635 8.98 16.54 15.76
CA GLU A 635 10.37 16.22 15.44
C GLU A 635 11.25 16.12 16.71
N ARG A 636 10.98 16.93 17.74
CA ARG A 636 11.84 17.06 18.94
C ARG A 636 11.11 16.69 20.22
N ARG A 637 10.40 15.56 20.20
CA ARG A 637 9.63 15.06 21.35
C ARG A 637 10.49 14.83 22.61
N GLU A 638 11.75 14.43 22.44
CA GLU A 638 12.67 14.12 23.55
C GLU A 638 13.18 15.40 24.24
N GLU A 639 13.51 16.45 23.48
CA GLU A 639 13.90 17.75 24.04
C GLU A 639 12.75 18.37 24.87
N ILE A 640 11.52 18.19 24.41
CA ILE A 640 10.32 18.65 25.12
C ILE A 640 10.11 17.85 26.41
N ALA A 641 10.26 16.52 26.35
CA ALA A 641 10.16 15.67 27.53
C ALA A 641 11.21 16.05 28.58
N GLN A 642 12.45 16.32 28.17
CA GLN A 642 13.52 16.75 29.07
C GLN A 642 13.22 18.13 29.69
N SER A 643 12.75 19.09 28.89
CA SER A 643 12.35 20.41 29.38
C SER A 643 11.22 20.33 30.42
N ILE A 644 10.26 19.43 30.23
CA ILE A 644 9.18 19.21 31.19
C ILE A 644 9.70 18.54 32.46
N GLN A 645 10.62 17.58 32.32
CA GLN A 645 11.24 16.91 33.46
C GLN A 645 12.00 17.89 34.36
N GLU A 646 12.78 18.81 33.79
CA GLU A 646 13.52 19.83 34.55
C GLU A 646 12.57 20.69 35.40
N ILE A 647 11.47 21.18 34.82
CA ILE A 647 10.49 22.03 35.53
C ILE A 647 9.76 21.25 36.65
N ILE A 648 9.49 19.96 36.43
CA ILE A 648 8.81 19.11 37.43
C ILE A 648 9.77 18.73 38.54
N LYS A 649 11.05 18.49 38.24
CA LYS A 649 12.07 18.04 39.20
C LYS A 649 12.19 19.00 40.38
N ASP A 650 12.28 20.30 40.10
CA ASP A 650 12.40 21.34 41.14
C ASP A 650 11.22 21.33 42.13
N VAL A 651 10.02 20.99 41.64
CA VAL A 651 8.81 20.93 42.46
C VAL A 651 8.69 19.58 43.18
N ALA A 652 9.07 18.49 42.51
CA ALA A 652 8.99 17.14 43.06
C ALA A 652 9.97 16.93 44.22
N GLU A 653 11.15 17.56 44.19
CA GLU A 653 12.12 17.51 45.30
C GLU A 653 11.56 18.11 46.60
N ASN A 654 10.74 19.17 46.51
CA ASN A 654 10.06 19.75 47.68
C ASN A 654 9.09 18.76 48.33
N TRP A 655 8.56 17.81 47.57
CA TRP A 655 7.61 16.79 48.03
C TRP A 655 8.28 15.48 48.44
N GLY A 656 9.61 15.38 48.30
CA GLY A 656 10.36 14.17 48.63
C GLY A 656 10.29 13.08 47.57
N VAL A 657 9.98 13.47 46.33
CA VAL A 657 9.80 12.58 45.18
C VAL A 657 10.87 12.85 44.14
N LYS A 658 11.45 11.78 43.59
CA LYS A 658 12.37 11.88 42.46
C LYS A 658 11.71 11.34 41.20
N VAL A 659 11.64 12.19 40.18
CA VAL A 659 11.12 11.83 38.85
C VAL A 659 12.28 11.34 38.00
N GLU A 660 12.22 10.08 37.57
CA GLU A 660 13.27 9.45 36.74
C GLU A 660 13.13 9.87 35.27
N SER A 661 11.92 9.82 34.73
CA SER A 661 11.65 10.23 33.35
C SER A 661 10.17 10.54 33.14
N ILE A 662 9.90 11.41 32.15
CA ILE A 662 8.57 11.62 31.58
C ILE A 662 8.58 11.18 30.11
N LEU A 663 7.56 10.44 29.69
CA LEU A 663 7.40 9.98 28.32
C LEU A 663 6.09 10.50 27.73
N ILE A 664 6.15 11.02 26.51
CA ILE A 664 4.97 11.33 25.69
C ILE A 664 4.58 10.05 24.96
N LYS A 665 3.39 9.54 25.23
CA LYS A 665 2.90 8.25 24.70
C LYS A 665 2.38 8.45 23.27
N ASP A 666 1.36 9.30 23.13
CA ASP A 666 0.69 9.53 21.86
C ASP A 666 0.34 11.01 21.68
N ILE A 667 0.39 11.47 20.43
CA ILE A 667 -0.04 12.80 19.99
C ILE A 667 -1.13 12.60 18.94
N GLY A 668 -2.37 12.89 19.32
CA GLY A 668 -3.54 12.81 18.45
C GLY A 668 -3.79 14.12 17.69
N PHE A 669 -3.92 14.02 16.37
CA PHE A 669 -4.30 15.12 15.47
C PHE A 669 -5.68 14.84 14.86
N SER A 670 -6.35 15.88 14.37
CA SER A 670 -7.49 15.68 13.47
C SER A 670 -7.01 15.19 12.10
N LEU A 671 -7.83 14.38 11.43
CA LEU A 671 -7.52 13.83 10.09
C LEU A 671 -7.23 14.95 9.07
N GLU A 672 -7.97 16.06 9.14
CA GLU A 672 -7.79 17.21 8.23
C GLU A 672 -6.42 17.90 8.41
N LEU A 673 -5.94 18.01 9.65
CA LEU A 673 -4.63 18.59 9.95
C LEU A 673 -3.50 17.63 9.56
N GLN A 674 -3.69 16.33 9.74
CA GLN A 674 -2.72 15.32 9.35
C GLN A 674 -2.48 15.33 7.83
N ASP A 675 -3.55 15.42 7.04
CA ASP A 675 -3.47 15.55 5.59
C ASP A 675 -2.77 16.86 5.19
N SER A 676 -3.16 17.98 5.81
CA SER A 676 -2.56 19.30 5.55
C SER A 676 -1.06 19.34 5.88
N LEU A 677 -0.65 18.75 7.00
CA LEU A 677 0.76 18.66 7.41
C LEU A 677 1.55 17.75 6.46
N SER A 678 0.95 16.64 6.03
CA SER A 678 1.59 15.75 5.05
C SER A 678 1.82 16.45 3.70
N MET A 679 0.84 17.23 3.24
CA MET A 679 0.96 18.04 2.02
C MET A 679 2.01 19.15 2.17
N ALA A 680 2.01 19.86 3.29
CA ALA A 680 2.99 20.90 3.57
C ALA A 680 4.42 20.32 3.67
N ALA A 681 4.59 19.16 4.32
CA ALA A 681 5.88 18.47 4.42
C ALA A 681 6.38 17.98 3.05
N GLN A 682 5.49 17.43 2.21
CA GLN A 682 5.84 17.07 0.84
C GLN A 682 6.24 18.29 0.01
N ALA A 683 5.50 19.40 0.14
CA ALA A 683 5.82 20.65 -0.55
C ALA A 683 7.19 21.21 -0.11
N LYS A 684 7.50 21.17 1.19
CA LYS A 684 8.81 21.59 1.73
C LYS A 684 9.94 20.71 1.21
N ARG A 685 9.78 19.37 1.23
CA ARG A 685 10.77 18.43 0.66
C ARG A 685 11.00 18.64 -0.83
N ILE A 686 9.94 18.91 -1.60
CA ILE A 686 10.05 19.23 -3.03
C ILE A 686 10.74 20.58 -3.23
N GLY A 687 10.45 21.57 -2.40
CA GLY A 687 11.10 22.88 -2.42
C GLY A 687 12.59 22.79 -2.10
N GLU A 688 12.96 22.10 -1.02
CA GLU A 688 14.34 21.84 -0.63
C GLU A 688 15.08 21.04 -1.70
N SER A 689 14.48 20.00 -2.26
CA SER A 689 15.04 19.23 -3.36
C SER A 689 15.35 20.11 -4.58
N LYS A 690 14.44 21.04 -4.93
CA LYS A 690 14.66 22.01 -6.02
C LYS A 690 15.77 23.01 -5.70
N ILE A 691 15.83 23.52 -4.47
CA ILE A 691 16.89 24.45 -4.05
C ILE A 691 18.24 23.75 -4.08
N ILE A 692 18.32 22.50 -3.60
CA ILE A 692 19.55 21.69 -3.64
C ILE A 692 19.95 21.40 -5.09
N SER A 693 19.00 21.06 -5.97
CA SER A 693 19.28 20.86 -7.40
C SER A 693 19.78 22.14 -8.07
N ALA A 694 19.16 23.29 -7.78
CA ALA A 694 19.58 24.58 -8.34
C ALA A 694 20.97 24.99 -7.84
N LYS A 695 21.27 24.75 -6.55
CA LYS A 695 22.62 24.97 -6.00
C LYS A 695 23.65 24.04 -6.65
N ALA A 696 23.31 22.76 -6.82
CA ALA A 696 24.17 21.79 -7.48
C ALA A 696 24.42 22.14 -8.96
N GLU A 697 23.42 22.69 -9.66
CA GLU A 697 23.59 23.20 -11.03
C GLU A 697 24.51 24.42 -11.09
N VAL A 698 24.37 25.37 -10.15
CA VAL A 698 25.26 26.54 -10.06
C VAL A 698 26.69 26.12 -9.74
N GLU A 699 26.89 25.17 -8.83
CA GLU A 699 28.21 24.61 -8.52
C GLU A 699 28.78 23.84 -9.70
N SER A 700 27.98 23.00 -10.37
CA SER A 700 28.40 22.30 -11.58
C SER A 700 28.78 23.27 -12.70
N ALA A 701 28.05 24.37 -12.87
CA ALA A 701 28.37 25.40 -13.86
C ALA A 701 29.66 26.15 -13.52
N LYS A 702 29.91 26.45 -12.24
CA LYS A 702 31.19 27.02 -11.78
C LYS A 702 32.36 26.08 -12.04
N LEU A 703 32.22 24.81 -11.72
CA LEU A 703 33.24 23.79 -11.99
C LEU A 703 33.46 23.60 -13.50
N MET A 704 32.39 23.63 -14.31
CA MET A 704 32.49 23.59 -15.77
C MET A 704 33.19 24.83 -16.34
N ARG A 705 32.94 26.01 -15.77
CA ARG A 705 33.65 27.25 -16.16
C ARG A 705 35.13 27.19 -15.81
N GLN A 706 35.46 26.77 -14.58
CA GLN A 706 36.85 26.57 -14.17
C GLN A 706 37.56 25.54 -15.06
N ALA A 707 36.88 24.42 -15.35
CA ALA A 707 37.40 23.43 -16.29
C ALA A 707 37.59 24.04 -17.69
N ALA A 708 36.64 24.83 -18.19
CA ALA A 708 36.76 25.50 -19.49
C ALA A 708 37.93 26.50 -19.53
N ASP A 709 38.16 27.26 -18.46
CA ASP A 709 39.28 28.21 -18.36
C ASP A 709 40.63 27.47 -18.32
N ILE A 710 40.71 26.34 -17.61
CA ILE A 710 41.90 25.45 -17.61
C ILE A 710 42.13 24.85 -19.01
N LEU A 711 41.05 24.45 -19.68
CA LEU A 711 41.07 23.85 -21.01
C LEU A 711 41.29 24.88 -22.14
N ALA A 712 41.08 26.17 -21.88
CA ALA A 712 41.34 27.27 -22.81
C ALA A 712 42.84 27.57 -22.97
N SER A 713 43.72 26.92 -22.18
CA SER A 713 45.16 26.98 -22.40
C SER A 713 45.50 26.50 -23.83
N LYS A 714 46.36 27.26 -24.53
CA LYS A 714 46.75 26.99 -25.93
C LYS A 714 47.10 25.51 -26.19
N PRO A 715 47.84 24.79 -25.31
CA PRO A 715 48.17 23.38 -25.52
C PRO A 715 46.97 22.44 -25.34
N ALA A 716 46.10 22.68 -24.35
CA ALA A 716 44.97 21.80 -24.06
C ALA A 716 43.88 21.84 -25.14
N MET A 717 43.61 23.02 -25.71
CA MET A 717 42.73 23.16 -26.87
C MET A 717 43.28 22.41 -28.08
N GLN A 718 44.59 22.42 -28.29
CA GLN A 718 45.22 21.72 -29.41
C GLN A 718 45.11 20.20 -29.26
N ILE A 719 45.31 19.67 -28.04
CA ILE A 719 45.13 18.25 -27.73
C ILE A 719 43.66 17.84 -27.95
N ARG A 720 42.69 18.63 -27.47
CA ARG A 720 41.26 18.35 -27.68
C ARG A 720 40.82 18.48 -29.14
N TYR A 721 41.37 19.42 -29.90
CA TYR A 721 41.12 19.52 -31.33
C TYR A 721 41.59 18.25 -32.05
N LEU A 722 42.78 17.74 -31.69
CA LEU A 722 43.30 16.48 -32.21
C LEU A 722 42.49 15.26 -31.76
N GLU A 723 42.02 15.23 -30.50
CA GLU A 723 41.19 14.15 -29.96
C GLU A 723 39.79 14.13 -30.60
N ALA A 724 39.18 15.31 -30.79
CA ALA A 724 37.92 15.46 -31.53
C ALA A 724 38.08 15.05 -33.00
N MET A 725 39.23 15.36 -33.61
CA MET A 725 39.57 14.90 -34.94
C MET A 725 39.71 13.38 -35.00
N GLN A 726 40.32 12.75 -33.99
CA GLN A 726 40.41 11.29 -33.88
C GLN A 726 39.03 10.65 -33.68
N ALA A 727 38.13 11.28 -32.92
CA ALA A 727 36.75 10.82 -32.73
C ALA A 727 35.93 10.94 -34.04
N MET A 728 36.10 12.03 -34.79
CA MET A 728 35.47 12.21 -36.11
C MET A 728 36.06 11.28 -37.17
N ALA A 729 37.34 10.94 -37.09
CA ALA A 729 37.97 9.97 -37.99
C ALA A 729 37.47 8.53 -37.77
N LYS A 730 36.93 8.21 -36.58
CA LYS A 730 36.31 6.91 -36.29
C LYS A 730 34.92 6.74 -36.91
N SER A 731 34.23 7.82 -37.32
CA SER A 731 32.96 7.70 -38.03
C SER A 731 33.20 7.62 -39.55
N SER A 732 33.01 6.42 -40.11
CA SER A 732 33.20 6.16 -41.54
C SER A 732 32.16 6.90 -42.39
N GLY A 733 32.59 7.97 -43.08
CA GLY A 733 31.77 8.66 -44.09
C GLY A 733 31.96 10.18 -44.23
N SER A 734 32.73 10.86 -43.37
CA SER A 734 32.89 12.33 -43.45
C SER A 734 34.23 12.75 -44.10
N LYS A 735 34.18 13.58 -45.16
CA LYS A 735 35.36 14.27 -45.70
C LYS A 735 35.65 15.50 -44.83
N VAL A 736 36.72 15.45 -44.05
CA VAL A 736 37.15 16.56 -43.18
C VAL A 736 38.10 17.47 -43.97
N ILE A 737 37.71 18.75 -44.12
CA ILE A 737 38.55 19.78 -44.77
C ILE A 737 39.26 20.57 -43.67
N PHE A 738 40.60 20.61 -43.73
CA PHE A 738 41.42 21.39 -42.82
C PHE A 738 41.38 22.87 -43.20
N MET A 739 40.94 23.72 -42.27
CA MET A 739 41.13 25.17 -42.36
C MET A 739 42.16 25.56 -41.29
N PRO A 740 43.37 26.03 -41.66
CA PRO A 740 44.32 26.53 -40.67
C PRO A 740 43.73 27.75 -39.96
N SER A 741 43.74 27.72 -38.63
CA SER A 741 43.24 28.81 -37.78
C SER A 741 44.09 30.06 -38.00
N VAL A 742 43.41 31.15 -38.39
CA VAL A 742 43.99 32.47 -38.63
C VAL A 742 44.55 33.00 -37.31
N GLY A 743 45.84 33.34 -37.29
CA GLY A 743 46.47 34.01 -36.16
C GLY A 743 45.76 35.33 -35.84
N HIS A 744 45.57 35.62 -34.56
CA HIS A 744 45.10 36.94 -34.13
C HIS A 744 46.16 38.00 -34.44
N PRO A 745 45.78 39.18 -34.98
CA PRO A 745 46.71 40.24 -35.34
C PRO A 745 47.04 41.10 -34.12
N GLN A 746 48.25 40.97 -33.60
CA GLN A 746 48.88 41.95 -32.71
C GLN A 746 50.38 41.65 -32.68
N ASP A 747 51.09 41.97 -33.77
CA ASP A 747 52.54 42.10 -33.82
C ASP A 747 52.91 42.89 -35.09
N ALA A 748 52.59 44.19 -35.08
CA ALA A 748 53.12 45.18 -36.02
C ALA A 748 52.84 46.60 -35.52
N ALA A 749 53.54 47.02 -34.46
CA ALA A 749 53.91 48.43 -34.25
C ALA A 749 54.94 48.56 -33.11
N ASP A 750 55.99 49.32 -33.41
CA ASP A 750 56.95 49.98 -32.54
C ASP A 750 58.08 49.19 -31.85
N GLY A 751 59.27 49.34 -32.44
CA GLY A 751 60.51 49.44 -31.69
C GLY A 751 60.75 50.88 -31.22
N SER A 752 60.97 51.07 -29.92
CA SER A 752 62.00 51.97 -29.38
C SER A 752 62.08 51.87 -27.85
N SER A 753 63.32 51.66 -27.37
CA SER A 753 63.92 52.01 -26.07
C SER A 753 63.04 52.15 -24.81
N ALA A 754 63.33 51.37 -23.76
CA ALA A 754 64.07 51.84 -22.58
C ALA A 754 63.85 50.93 -21.35
N ASN A 755 64.94 50.69 -20.62
CA ASN A 755 65.00 50.08 -19.28
C ASN A 755 64.00 50.68 -18.29
N LEU A 756 63.36 49.83 -17.46
CA LEU A 756 63.16 50.06 -16.01
C LEU A 756 62.66 48.78 -15.31
N ASN A 757 63.25 48.54 -14.12
CA ASN A 757 63.02 47.44 -13.17
C ASN A 757 61.54 47.26 -12.73
N PRO A 758 61.19 46.09 -12.14
CA PRO A 758 59.81 45.78 -11.75
C PRO A 758 59.46 46.33 -10.35
N PRO A 759 58.19 46.65 -10.06
CA PRO A 759 57.72 46.75 -8.68
C PRO A 759 57.02 45.45 -8.24
N ARG A 760 57.44 44.97 -7.06
CA ARG A 760 56.72 44.03 -6.21
C ARG A 760 55.45 44.67 -5.63
N SER A 761 54.34 43.94 -5.63
CA SER A 761 53.31 44.00 -4.56
C SER A 761 52.52 42.68 -4.58
N LYS A 762 52.81 41.76 -3.65
CA LYS A 762 52.09 41.56 -2.37
C LYS A 762 50.59 41.28 -2.56
N TYR A 763 50.25 40.00 -2.62
CA TYR A 763 49.15 39.41 -1.84
C TYR A 763 49.59 38.01 -1.40
N ASP A 764 50.02 37.92 -0.14
CA ASP A 764 50.13 36.67 0.59
C ASP A 764 48.72 36.20 0.94
N PHE A 765 48.38 34.96 0.58
CA PHE A 765 47.41 34.18 1.33
C PHE A 765 48.11 32.94 1.86
N SER A 766 48.14 32.90 3.18
CA SER A 766 48.60 31.83 4.06
C SER A 766 48.05 30.47 3.65
N ASN A 767 48.97 29.50 3.56
CA ASN A 767 48.70 28.08 3.73
C ASN A 767 48.05 27.84 5.08
N ASP A 768 46.82 27.35 5.07
CA ASP A 768 46.29 26.33 5.99
C ASP A 768 44.96 25.84 5.40
N PHE A 769 44.75 24.51 5.41
CA PHE A 769 43.67 23.75 4.74
C PHE A 769 43.92 23.30 3.30
N ASP A 770 44.77 22.28 3.12
CA ASP A 770 44.36 20.96 2.57
C ASP A 770 45.59 20.08 2.29
N GLN A 771 45.98 19.28 3.28
CA GLN A 771 46.96 18.19 3.09
C GLN A 771 46.44 16.81 3.53
N THR A 772 45.15 16.68 3.87
CA THR A 772 44.63 15.45 4.50
C THR A 772 43.76 14.58 3.58
N ILE A 773 43.55 14.94 2.31
CA ILE A 773 42.60 14.21 1.43
C ILE A 773 43.29 13.45 0.28
N MET A 774 44.58 13.67 0.00
CA MET A 774 45.27 12.99 -1.12
C MET A 774 46.12 11.76 -0.75
N SER A 775 46.22 11.35 0.52
CA SER A 775 47.05 10.20 0.92
C SER A 775 46.28 8.89 1.20
N ALA A 776 44.96 8.85 1.06
CA ALA A 776 44.14 7.71 1.51
C ALA A 776 43.57 6.79 0.41
N THR A 777 43.92 6.95 -0.87
CA THR A 777 43.30 6.17 -1.97
C THR A 777 44.29 5.47 -2.91
N LEU A 778 45.56 5.32 -2.53
CA LEU A 778 46.59 4.69 -3.37
C LEU A 778 47.34 3.52 -2.72
N ALA A 779 46.89 3.01 -1.58
CA ALA A 779 47.49 1.86 -0.92
C ALA A 779 46.45 0.81 -0.51
N GLU A 780 45.84 0.14 -1.50
CA GLU A 780 45.23 -1.17 -1.31
C GLU A 780 45.17 -1.89 -2.67
N ASN A 781 45.63 -3.15 -2.70
CA ASN A 781 45.74 -4.08 -3.84
C ASN A 781 47.07 -4.13 -4.62
N ILE A 782 48.15 -4.51 -3.94
CA ILE A 782 49.18 -5.41 -4.52
C ILE A 782 49.61 -6.42 -3.43
N HIS A 783 48.96 -7.59 -3.39
CA HIS A 783 49.47 -8.94 -3.07
C HIS A 783 48.37 -9.86 -2.49
N SER A 784 48.44 -11.13 -2.96
CA SER A 784 47.59 -12.33 -2.75
C SER A 784 46.17 -12.29 -3.30
#